data_AF-A0AAW4Y2F1-F1
#
_entry.id   AF-A0AAW4Y2F1-F1
#
_cell.length_a   1.000
_cell.length_b   1.000
_cell.length_c   1.000
_cell.angle_alpha   90.00
_cell.angle_beta   90.00
_cell.angle_gamma   90.00
#
_symmetry.space_group_name_H-M   'P 1'
#
loop_
_entity.id
_entity.type
_entity.pdbx_description
1 polymer ?
#
loop_
_entity_poly.entity_id
_entity_poly.type
_entity_poly.pdbx_seq_one_letter_code
_entity_poly.pdbx_strand_id
1 'polypeptide(L)'
;MICKSHSRIPVTPHRVLFAALVASFASGSWAACLDTPSGNAALTASAGSICNASRTDYSGNNVAGAYGDGSVLNLLAGTSLVTTGGSTYTLSSGGLNVGGTPTEAASLVHALGDLSLTSRGNNSRALYIYSGANAGNVLNKVQIDGNLVAMRAGSSGGAVVQNTGGVIEVTGSTRLGADASTTAPAPVDGIRNGASGGTTGSNFFRNGLTIYSAATGISNSAGLVQVLGAAASINSTAGAAINISAGTVDMPVPATITSGTGTAILASGGQVALGNSTPSSATPAAGTSLVSLGTQAVTVQGANGILASAPGGNTVQMQGGSVVANTGDAISVNAPAAANSIHIQAGQLTASAGRAIVDGPGNGNTSVILESTAQVSGSIVLGDGSDSLTIHGTDISQITLIDGGDDVSTADGFVDRLTLAGINGPQPAAKFLNWERISLTGNSDLTLTGSSLVTGSGALAGEAMGLVVNGGNTLRFQDATFSVNGDLGNQGQVALANSHAGDVLTVTGNYAGGGSLALDVVLGDSSSAADHLVVQGNTDATPTTLAISNLAGAGAATSGDGILLVQVAGSSAANAFTLPAPGYIDVGGFRYQLVQVGNNWYLQSKAIVVADPDTPTNPEEPPVPGTTTHLAPVPTLSGWALMLLSSIAAMFGMGQLRRRQR
;
A
#
# COMPACT_ATOMS: atom_id res chain seq x y z
N MET A 1 -29.72 -17.29 -10.68
CA MET A 1 -30.35 -17.97 -9.53
C MET A 1 -29.31 -18.87 -8.90
N ILE A 2 -28.86 -18.53 -7.68
CA ILE A 2 -28.42 -19.38 -6.57
C ILE A 2 -28.13 -18.38 -5.43
N CYS A 3 -28.73 -18.63 -4.26
CA CYS A 3 -28.95 -17.68 -3.16
C CYS A 3 -27.67 -17.16 -2.49
N LYS A 4 -27.58 -15.84 -2.31
CA LYS A 4 -26.71 -15.18 -1.30
C LYS A 4 -27.43 -15.20 0.06
N SER A 5 -26.91 -15.96 1.04
CA SER A 5 -27.30 -15.77 2.44
C SER A 5 -26.45 -14.67 3.07
N HIS A 6 -27.08 -13.57 3.47
CA HIS A 6 -26.45 -12.54 4.30
C HIS A 6 -26.49 -13.03 5.76
N SER A 7 -25.35 -13.44 6.31
CA SER A 7 -25.25 -13.70 7.75
C SER A 7 -25.22 -12.36 8.48
N ARG A 8 -26.39 -11.91 8.95
CA ARG A 8 -26.54 -10.79 9.87
C ARG A 8 -26.09 -11.24 11.26
N ILE A 9 -25.24 -10.44 11.89
CA ILE A 9 -24.98 -10.51 13.34
C ILE A 9 -26.34 -10.44 14.06
N PRO A 10 -26.67 -11.37 14.97
CA PRO A 10 -27.96 -11.34 15.64
C PRO A 10 -27.97 -10.22 16.67
N VAL A 11 -28.74 -9.17 16.38
CA VAL A 11 -29.20 -8.19 17.37
C VAL A 11 -30.15 -8.93 18.30
N THR A 12 -29.62 -9.41 19.42
CA THR A 12 -30.42 -10.02 20.49
C THR A 12 -30.55 -8.98 21.60
N PRO A 13 -31.76 -8.67 22.11
CA PRO A 13 -31.90 -7.66 23.15
C PRO A 13 -31.31 -8.19 24.47
N HIS A 14 -30.29 -7.49 24.99
CA HIS A 14 -29.56 -7.75 26.23
C HIS A 14 -30.40 -7.69 27.53
N ARG A 15 -31.73 -7.84 27.46
CA ARG A 15 -32.63 -7.82 28.62
C ARG A 15 -32.66 -9.13 29.41
N VAL A 16 -32.10 -10.23 28.87
CA VAL A 16 -32.17 -11.56 29.52
C VAL A 16 -30.99 -11.80 30.48
N LEU A 17 -29.87 -11.07 30.36
CA LEU A 17 -28.72 -11.25 31.26
C LEU A 17 -28.94 -10.65 32.66
N PHE A 18 -29.81 -9.65 32.78
CA PHE A 18 -30.10 -8.95 34.04
C PHE A 18 -30.87 -9.84 35.04
N ALA A 19 -31.64 -10.81 34.55
CA ALA A 19 -32.47 -11.69 35.39
C ALA A 19 -31.71 -12.93 35.92
N ALA A 20 -30.68 -13.39 35.21
CA ALA A 20 -29.91 -14.57 35.62
C ALA A 20 -28.93 -14.25 36.78
N LEU A 21 -28.48 -13.00 36.91
CA LEU A 21 -27.54 -12.59 37.96
C LEU A 21 -28.19 -12.57 39.35
N VAL A 22 -29.51 -12.36 39.46
CA VAL A 22 -30.17 -12.17 40.77
C VAL A 22 -30.53 -13.50 41.46
N ALA A 23 -30.54 -14.63 40.75
CA ALA A 23 -31.19 -15.86 41.22
C ALA A 23 -30.29 -16.88 41.95
N SER A 24 -28.96 -16.68 42.08
CA SER A 24 -28.03 -17.72 42.56
C SER A 24 -27.37 -17.48 43.94
N PHE A 25 -27.81 -16.52 44.75
CA PHE A 25 -27.08 -16.13 45.97
C PHE A 25 -27.83 -16.45 47.27
N ALA A 26 -27.65 -17.66 47.77
CA ALA A 26 -28.05 -18.02 49.14
C ALA A 26 -27.03 -18.98 49.77
N SER A 27 -25.91 -18.44 50.28
CA SER A 27 -25.29 -18.87 51.55
C SER A 27 -23.96 -18.17 51.84
N GLY A 28 -23.94 -17.35 52.90
CA GLY A 28 -22.84 -17.31 53.87
C GLY A 28 -21.58 -16.49 53.57
N SER A 29 -21.63 -15.18 53.77
CA SER A 29 -20.69 -14.34 54.56
C SER A 29 -21.15 -12.88 54.42
N TRP A 30 -20.88 -12.03 55.41
CA TRP A 30 -21.46 -10.69 55.51
C TRP A 30 -21.05 -9.81 54.32
N ALA A 31 -21.91 -9.77 53.30
CA ALA A 31 -21.77 -8.89 52.15
C ALA A 31 -21.87 -7.44 52.64
N ALA A 32 -20.76 -6.69 52.57
CA ALA A 32 -20.69 -5.31 53.02
C ALA A 32 -20.88 -4.37 51.82
N CYS A 33 -21.87 -3.49 51.91
CA CYS A 33 -21.96 -2.25 51.14
C CYS A 33 -21.55 -1.10 52.06
N LEU A 34 -20.55 -0.33 51.66
CA LEU A 34 -20.04 0.79 52.43
C LEU A 34 -20.33 2.09 51.68
N ASP A 35 -21.21 2.92 52.25
CA ASP A 35 -21.54 4.25 51.75
C ASP A 35 -21.62 5.22 52.96
N THR A 36 -20.47 5.60 53.52
CA THR A 36 -20.44 6.38 54.78
C THR A 36 -20.40 7.89 54.53
N PRO A 37 -21.15 8.71 55.30
CA PRO A 37 -21.31 10.14 55.02
C PRO A 37 -20.11 11.07 55.25
N SER A 38 -19.05 10.65 55.95
CA SER A 38 -17.94 11.56 56.29
C SER A 38 -16.63 10.82 56.63
N GLY A 39 -15.56 11.17 55.92
CA GLY A 39 -14.17 10.85 56.27
C GLY A 39 -13.73 9.42 55.95
N ASN A 40 -13.01 9.27 54.83
CA ASN A 40 -12.12 8.14 54.53
C ASN A 40 -12.69 6.72 54.29
N ALA A 41 -14.00 6.51 54.14
CA ALA A 41 -14.48 5.19 53.70
C ALA A 41 -14.87 5.21 52.21
N ALA A 42 -14.22 4.33 51.44
CA ALA A 42 -14.45 4.12 50.02
C ALA A 42 -15.89 3.62 49.75
N LEU A 43 -16.53 4.09 48.68
CA LEU A 43 -17.82 3.59 48.21
C LEU A 43 -17.63 2.21 47.58
N THR A 44 -17.91 1.14 48.31
CA THR A 44 -17.54 -0.21 47.87
C THR A 44 -18.66 -1.24 47.97
N ALA A 45 -18.69 -2.10 46.94
CA ALA A 45 -19.47 -3.33 46.92
C ALA A 45 -18.51 -4.51 47.01
N SER A 46 -18.75 -5.40 47.98
CA SER A 46 -18.03 -6.67 48.16
C SER A 46 -18.79 -7.85 47.56
N ALA A 47 -18.18 -9.04 47.54
CA ALA A 47 -18.74 -10.25 46.94
C ALA A 47 -20.21 -10.48 47.34
N GLY A 48 -21.06 -10.72 46.33
CA GLY A 48 -22.51 -10.94 46.48
C GLY A 48 -23.34 -9.74 46.96
N SER A 49 -22.74 -8.56 47.17
CA SER A 49 -23.48 -7.35 47.58
C SER A 49 -23.92 -6.49 46.40
N ILE A 50 -25.06 -5.82 46.55
CA ILE A 50 -25.48 -4.70 45.70
C ILE A 50 -25.37 -3.43 46.54
N CYS A 51 -24.57 -2.48 46.10
CA CYS A 51 -24.39 -1.19 46.74
C CYS A 51 -24.88 -0.08 45.82
N ASN A 52 -25.85 0.71 46.29
CA ASN A 52 -26.39 1.84 45.55
C ASN A 52 -25.87 3.14 46.19
N ALA A 53 -25.19 3.97 45.41
CA ALA A 53 -24.73 5.27 45.87
C ALA A 53 -25.91 6.14 46.33
N SER A 54 -25.82 6.71 47.53
CA SER A 54 -26.81 7.67 48.05
C SER A 54 -26.55 9.11 47.61
N ARG A 55 -25.39 9.39 47.01
CA ARG A 55 -24.91 10.73 46.67
C ARG A 55 -24.28 10.78 45.28
N THR A 56 -24.07 12.00 44.79
CA THR A 56 -23.33 12.25 43.56
C THR A 56 -21.86 12.53 43.83
N ASP A 57 -21.49 13.10 44.97
CA ASP A 57 -20.11 13.56 45.20
C ASP A 57 -19.37 12.72 46.24
N TYR A 58 -18.27 12.11 45.81
CA TYR A 58 -17.39 11.31 46.66
C TYR A 58 -15.95 11.76 46.51
N SER A 59 -15.25 11.87 47.64
CA SER A 59 -13.83 12.18 47.67
C SER A 59 -13.09 11.42 48.74
N GLY A 60 -11.88 10.96 48.43
CA GLY A 60 -11.04 10.25 49.39
C GLY A 60 -9.92 9.48 48.71
N ASN A 61 -9.27 8.58 49.47
CA ASN A 61 -8.29 7.67 48.92
C ASN A 61 -8.98 6.40 48.41
N ASN A 62 -8.72 6.00 47.16
CA ASN A 62 -9.39 4.85 46.52
C ASN A 62 -10.93 4.96 46.60
N VAL A 63 -11.50 5.89 45.82
CA VAL A 63 -12.83 6.48 46.10
C VAL A 63 -13.99 5.48 46.00
N ALA A 64 -14.06 4.70 44.92
CA ALA A 64 -15.15 3.78 44.69
C ALA A 64 -14.72 2.50 43.97
N GLY A 65 -15.38 1.37 44.24
CA GLY A 65 -15.19 0.18 43.44
C GLY A 65 -16.01 -1.03 43.84
N ALA A 66 -16.15 -1.98 42.91
CA ALA A 66 -16.78 -3.27 43.16
C ALA A 66 -15.72 -4.38 43.10
N TYR A 67 -15.78 -5.33 44.03
CA TYR A 67 -14.89 -6.48 44.07
C TYR A 67 -15.63 -7.72 44.57
N GLY A 68 -15.23 -8.87 44.04
CA GLY A 68 -15.84 -10.15 44.37
C GLY A 68 -16.96 -10.57 43.43
N ASP A 69 -17.14 -11.88 43.33
CA ASP A 69 -18.15 -12.49 42.45
C ASP A 69 -19.55 -12.01 42.82
N GLY A 70 -20.31 -11.56 41.81
CA GLY A 70 -21.67 -11.06 41.99
C GLY A 70 -21.79 -9.69 42.67
N SER A 71 -20.68 -8.98 42.92
CA SER A 71 -20.73 -7.61 43.46
C SER A 71 -21.25 -6.61 42.43
N VAL A 72 -22.15 -5.72 42.84
CA VAL A 72 -22.70 -4.65 41.99
C VAL A 72 -22.62 -3.32 42.71
N LEU A 73 -21.98 -2.32 42.09
CA LEU A 73 -21.98 -0.93 42.55
C LEU A 73 -22.75 -0.06 41.56
N ASN A 74 -23.89 0.50 41.97
CA ASN A 74 -24.67 1.43 41.17
C ASN A 74 -24.36 2.88 41.58
N LEU A 75 -23.94 3.71 40.62
CA LEU A 75 -23.69 5.14 40.79
C LEU A 75 -24.86 5.93 40.20
N LEU A 76 -25.25 7.01 40.88
CA LEU A 76 -26.31 7.91 40.41
C LEU A 76 -25.86 8.67 39.14
N ALA A 77 -26.83 9.16 38.37
CA ALA A 77 -26.52 10.05 37.26
C ALA A 77 -25.89 11.36 37.78
N GLY A 78 -24.81 11.81 37.15
CA GLY A 78 -24.06 13.00 37.55
C GLY A 78 -23.06 12.76 38.69
N THR A 79 -22.73 11.50 39.01
CA THR A 79 -21.74 11.19 40.05
C THR A 79 -20.35 11.74 39.68
N SER A 80 -19.69 12.35 40.66
CA SER A 80 -18.34 12.90 40.63
C SER A 80 -17.48 12.22 41.70
N LEU A 81 -16.42 11.53 41.25
CA LEU A 81 -15.47 10.82 42.11
C LEU A 81 -14.11 11.51 42.06
N VAL A 82 -13.58 11.89 43.21
CA VAL A 82 -12.36 12.71 43.30
C VAL A 82 -11.36 12.10 44.26
N THR A 83 -10.19 11.70 43.77
CA THR A 83 -9.14 11.18 44.66
C THR A 83 -8.43 12.29 45.43
N THR A 84 -8.11 11.98 46.69
CA THR A 84 -7.11 12.71 47.50
C THR A 84 -5.73 12.04 47.35
N GLY A 85 -4.64 12.76 47.63
CA GLY A 85 -3.27 12.28 47.39
C GLY A 85 -2.97 10.92 48.05
N GLY A 86 -2.18 10.06 47.37
CA GLY A 86 -1.85 8.70 47.85
C GLY A 86 -2.79 7.59 47.36
N SER A 87 -3.67 7.86 46.39
CA SER A 87 -4.61 6.89 45.80
C SER A 87 -3.99 6.00 44.73
N THR A 88 -4.49 4.77 44.58
CA THR A 88 -4.14 3.84 43.48
C THR A 88 -5.15 3.84 42.33
N TYR A 89 -6.40 4.23 42.59
CA TYR A 89 -7.45 4.44 41.60
C TYR A 89 -8.52 5.41 42.13
N THR A 90 -9.37 5.92 41.23
CA THR A 90 -10.58 6.69 41.56
C THR A 90 -11.80 5.78 41.53
N LEU A 91 -11.99 5.05 40.43
CA LEU A 91 -13.01 4.01 40.30
C LEU A 91 -12.36 2.68 39.90
N SER A 92 -12.72 1.58 40.57
CA SER A 92 -12.27 0.23 40.20
C SER A 92 -13.38 -0.83 40.07
N SER A 93 -13.10 -1.86 39.27
CA SER A 93 -13.88 -3.10 39.22
C SER A 93 -12.94 -4.31 39.22
N GLY A 94 -13.24 -5.31 40.05
CA GLY A 94 -12.52 -6.58 40.15
C GLY A 94 -11.40 -6.62 41.18
N GLY A 95 -11.30 -5.59 42.03
CA GLY A 95 -10.28 -5.53 43.06
C GLY A 95 -10.22 -4.19 43.80
N LEU A 96 -9.74 -4.26 45.04
CA LEU A 96 -9.54 -3.15 45.95
C LEU A 96 -8.11 -3.24 46.52
N ASN A 97 -7.36 -2.14 46.58
CA ASN A 97 -6.03 -2.11 47.26
C ASN A 97 -6.15 -1.89 48.78
N VAL A 98 -7.30 -2.18 49.38
CA VAL A 98 -7.50 -2.02 50.83
C VAL A 98 -7.13 -3.34 51.51
N GLY A 99 -5.95 -3.40 52.12
CA GLY A 99 -5.58 -4.50 53.02
C GLY A 99 -5.16 -5.82 52.37
N GLY A 100 -4.74 -5.83 51.09
CA GLY A 100 -4.23 -7.03 50.43
C GLY A 100 -5.32 -8.03 49.97
N THR A 101 -6.56 -7.56 49.78
CA THR A 101 -7.65 -8.37 49.24
C THR A 101 -7.32 -8.86 47.81
N PRO A 102 -7.50 -10.15 47.50
CA PRO A 102 -7.20 -10.69 46.19
C PRO A 102 -8.10 -10.07 45.11
N THR A 103 -7.59 -10.06 43.88
CA THR A 103 -8.39 -9.74 42.69
C THR A 103 -9.45 -10.82 42.51
N GLU A 104 -10.71 -10.42 42.40
CA GLU A 104 -11.84 -11.34 42.24
C GLU A 104 -12.67 -10.92 41.02
N ALA A 105 -13.16 -11.92 40.29
CA ALA A 105 -13.83 -11.73 39.02
C ALA A 105 -15.33 -11.44 39.16
N ALA A 106 -15.99 -11.09 38.05
CA ALA A 106 -17.43 -10.92 37.92
C ALA A 106 -18.06 -9.84 38.82
N SER A 107 -17.36 -8.73 39.02
CA SER A 107 -17.92 -7.50 39.59
C SER A 107 -18.52 -6.58 38.52
N LEU A 108 -19.55 -5.82 38.87
CA LEU A 108 -20.17 -4.80 38.02
C LEU A 108 -20.13 -3.43 38.71
N VAL A 109 -19.64 -2.43 38.01
CA VAL A 109 -19.93 -1.03 38.33
C VAL A 109 -20.87 -0.49 37.26
N HIS A 110 -21.98 0.11 37.65
CA HIS A 110 -22.97 0.69 36.75
C HIS A 110 -23.25 2.14 37.12
N ALA A 111 -22.80 3.10 36.30
CA ALA A 111 -23.23 4.48 36.39
C ALA A 111 -24.49 4.70 35.54
N LEU A 112 -25.58 5.12 36.19
CA LEU A 112 -26.90 5.28 35.60
C LEU A 112 -27.04 6.53 34.69
N GLY A 113 -25.95 7.27 34.49
CA GLY A 113 -25.90 8.48 33.67
C GLY A 113 -24.47 9.01 33.57
N ASP A 114 -24.33 10.34 33.52
CA ASP A 114 -23.04 11.00 33.41
C ASP A 114 -22.14 10.69 34.62
N LEU A 115 -20.85 10.47 34.35
CA LEU A 115 -19.84 10.14 35.36
C LEU A 115 -18.58 11.00 35.17
N SER A 116 -18.15 11.65 36.25
CA SER A 116 -16.91 12.42 36.32
C SER A 116 -15.90 11.75 37.27
N LEU A 117 -14.68 11.55 36.79
CA LEU A 117 -13.58 10.93 37.55
C LEU A 117 -12.39 11.89 37.56
N THR A 118 -11.93 12.30 38.75
CA THR A 118 -10.75 13.16 38.90
C THR A 118 -9.68 12.49 39.73
N SER A 119 -8.59 12.11 39.06
CA SER A 119 -7.43 11.47 39.67
C SER A 119 -6.28 12.46 39.95
N ARG A 120 -5.98 12.72 41.23
CA ARG A 120 -4.92 13.67 41.65
C ARG A 120 -3.63 13.00 42.16
N GLY A 121 -3.66 11.70 42.46
CA GLY A 121 -2.50 10.97 42.96
C GLY A 121 -1.52 10.51 41.86
N ASN A 122 -0.23 10.45 42.19
CA ASN A 122 0.76 9.66 41.42
C ASN A 122 0.42 8.17 41.51
N ASN A 123 0.71 7.40 40.47
CA ASN A 123 0.35 5.98 40.32
C ASN A 123 -1.16 5.67 40.43
N SER A 124 -2.01 6.69 40.51
CA SER A 124 -3.47 6.54 40.49
C SER A 124 -3.97 6.29 39.06
N ARG A 125 -5.19 5.79 38.92
CA ARG A 125 -5.95 5.73 37.65
C ARG A 125 -7.31 6.40 37.86
N ALA A 126 -7.87 7.04 36.84
CA ALA A 126 -9.24 7.54 36.94
C ALA A 126 -10.21 6.33 36.93
N LEU A 127 -10.02 5.42 35.98
CA LEU A 127 -10.77 4.17 35.90
C LEU A 127 -9.80 2.99 35.77
N TYR A 128 -9.98 1.98 36.62
CA TYR A 128 -9.17 0.77 36.60
C TYR A 128 -10.04 -0.48 36.63
N ILE A 129 -9.82 -1.43 35.72
CA ILE A 129 -10.51 -2.71 35.75
C ILE A 129 -9.51 -3.86 35.76
N TYR A 130 -9.65 -4.74 36.75
CA TYR A 130 -8.81 -5.91 36.94
C TYR A 130 -9.25 -7.04 35.99
N SER A 131 -8.27 -7.81 35.52
CA SER A 131 -8.52 -9.08 34.84
C SER A 131 -9.19 -10.09 35.75
N GLY A 132 -9.97 -10.97 35.15
CA GLY A 132 -10.54 -12.12 35.82
C GLY A 132 -11.91 -12.48 35.25
N ALA A 133 -12.19 -13.77 35.23
CA ALA A 133 -13.51 -14.31 34.95
C ALA A 133 -13.91 -15.26 36.09
N ASN A 134 -15.18 -15.27 36.47
CA ASN A 134 -15.67 -16.29 37.43
C ASN A 134 -15.82 -17.65 36.72
N ALA A 135 -16.29 -18.67 37.45
CA ALA A 135 -16.50 -20.01 36.89
C ALA A 135 -17.50 -20.03 35.70
N GLY A 136 -18.37 -19.03 35.60
CA GLY A 136 -19.29 -18.83 34.47
C GLY A 136 -18.72 -18.01 33.32
N ASN A 137 -17.41 -17.73 33.30
CA ASN A 137 -16.74 -16.83 32.35
C ASN A 137 -17.31 -15.39 32.35
N VAL A 138 -17.93 -14.96 33.45
CA VAL A 138 -18.38 -13.57 33.59
C VAL A 138 -17.19 -12.71 33.96
N LEU A 139 -16.91 -11.71 33.12
CA LEU A 139 -15.84 -10.75 33.33
C LEU A 139 -16.28 -9.63 34.28
N ASN A 140 -15.29 -8.97 34.87
CA ASN A 140 -15.51 -7.65 35.47
C ASN A 140 -16.06 -6.68 34.42
N LYS A 141 -17.03 -5.84 34.80
CA LYS A 141 -17.63 -4.84 33.91
C LYS A 141 -17.77 -3.48 34.57
N VAL A 142 -17.47 -2.42 33.82
CA VAL A 142 -17.89 -1.06 34.12
C VAL A 142 -18.80 -0.58 32.99
N GLN A 143 -20.04 -0.25 33.32
CA GLN A 143 -21.04 0.28 32.41
C GLN A 143 -21.41 1.72 32.81
N ILE A 144 -21.40 2.63 31.85
CA ILE A 144 -21.75 4.04 32.03
C ILE A 144 -22.81 4.39 30.99
N ASP A 145 -24.02 4.70 31.46
CA ASP A 145 -25.18 4.97 30.61
C ASP A 145 -25.25 6.43 30.10
N GLY A 146 -24.33 7.29 30.55
CA GLY A 146 -24.17 8.67 30.08
C GLY A 146 -22.75 8.98 29.58
N ASN A 147 -22.37 10.26 29.66
CA ASN A 147 -21.04 10.73 29.29
C ASN A 147 -20.00 10.36 30.35
N LEU A 148 -18.78 10.08 29.92
CA LEU A 148 -17.62 9.88 30.80
C LEU A 148 -16.63 11.03 30.64
N VAL A 149 -16.32 11.69 31.75
CA VAL A 149 -15.22 12.66 31.85
C VAL A 149 -14.22 12.12 32.85
N ALA A 150 -13.04 11.70 32.39
CA ALA A 150 -12.00 11.16 33.27
C ALA A 150 -10.70 11.94 33.16
N MET A 151 -10.24 12.47 34.29
CA MET A 151 -9.14 13.42 34.37
C MET A 151 -8.01 12.90 35.26
N ARG A 152 -6.77 13.21 34.87
CA ARG A 152 -5.58 12.85 35.64
C ARG A 152 -4.47 13.88 35.50
N ALA A 153 -4.02 14.43 36.63
CA ALA A 153 -2.94 15.42 36.68
C ALA A 153 -1.61 14.89 37.25
N GLY A 154 -1.60 13.74 37.93
CA GLY A 154 -0.37 13.15 38.50
C GLY A 154 0.56 12.62 37.41
N SER A 155 1.88 12.81 37.56
CA SER A 155 2.86 12.62 36.46
C SER A 155 3.57 11.26 36.41
N SER A 156 3.33 10.37 37.38
CA SER A 156 4.02 9.07 37.44
C SER A 156 3.06 7.88 37.40
N GLY A 157 3.42 6.85 36.61
CA GLY A 157 2.79 5.52 36.51
C GLY A 157 1.33 5.47 36.04
N GLY A 158 0.86 4.31 35.59
CA GLY A 158 -0.55 4.09 35.22
C GLY A 158 -1.01 4.77 33.92
N ALA A 159 -2.32 4.98 33.81
CA ALA A 159 -3.04 5.62 32.69
C ALA A 159 -4.29 6.36 33.25
N VAL A 160 -4.97 7.16 32.44
CA VAL A 160 -6.29 7.71 32.81
C VAL A 160 -7.29 6.56 32.96
N VAL A 161 -7.42 5.74 31.92
CA VAL A 161 -8.23 4.51 31.91
C VAL A 161 -7.30 3.32 31.70
N GLN A 162 -7.36 2.33 32.58
CA GLN A 162 -6.58 1.11 32.46
C GLN A 162 -7.47 -0.13 32.55
N ASN A 163 -7.38 -1.00 31.55
CA ASN A 163 -8.12 -2.24 31.46
C ASN A 163 -7.16 -3.41 31.23
N THR A 164 -7.08 -4.32 32.20
CA THR A 164 -6.18 -5.47 32.12
C THR A 164 -6.88 -6.78 31.75
N GLY A 165 -8.20 -6.79 31.56
CA GLY A 165 -8.93 -8.04 31.27
C GLY A 165 -10.43 -8.03 31.55
N GLY A 166 -11.09 -6.87 31.52
CA GLY A 166 -12.55 -6.75 31.72
C GLY A 166 -13.24 -5.94 30.63
N VAL A 167 -14.51 -5.60 30.84
CA VAL A 167 -15.33 -4.84 29.89
C VAL A 167 -15.60 -3.43 30.39
N ILE A 168 -15.25 -2.42 29.60
CA ILE A 168 -15.70 -1.04 29.79
C ILE A 168 -16.68 -0.70 28.68
N GLU A 169 -17.85 -0.20 29.03
CA GLU A 169 -18.86 0.25 28.07
C GLU A 169 -19.38 1.63 28.48
N VAL A 170 -19.23 2.60 27.58
CA VAL A 170 -19.73 3.97 27.75
C VAL A 170 -20.69 4.26 26.61
N THR A 171 -21.96 4.52 26.93
CA THR A 171 -22.99 4.81 25.92
C THR A 171 -22.91 6.25 25.40
N GLY A 172 -22.55 7.19 26.29
CA GLY A 172 -22.35 8.60 25.95
C GLY A 172 -20.95 8.91 25.41
N SER A 173 -20.65 10.20 25.30
CA SER A 173 -19.35 10.67 24.83
C SER A 173 -18.28 10.48 25.91
N THR A 174 -17.05 10.19 25.49
CA THR A 174 -15.91 10.04 26.42
C THR A 174 -14.86 11.11 26.20
N ARG A 175 -14.44 11.75 27.30
CA ARG A 175 -13.33 12.72 27.32
C ARG A 175 -12.29 12.31 28.36
N LEU A 176 -11.04 12.17 27.92
CA LEU A 176 -9.87 11.89 28.76
C LEU A 176 -8.85 13.03 28.68
N GLY A 177 -8.29 13.47 29.82
CA GLY A 177 -7.30 14.55 29.84
C GLY A 177 -6.73 14.86 31.23
N ALA A 178 -6.05 16.01 31.40
CA ALA A 178 -5.68 16.52 32.72
C ALA A 178 -6.79 17.42 33.33
N ASP A 179 -7.57 18.06 32.48
CA ASP A 179 -8.62 19.01 32.85
C ASP A 179 -9.82 18.86 31.88
N ALA A 180 -11.02 18.87 32.44
CA ALA A 180 -12.26 18.70 31.69
C ALA A 180 -12.60 19.92 30.81
N SER A 181 -12.11 21.10 31.17
CA SER A 181 -12.45 22.37 30.54
C SER A 181 -11.43 22.86 29.51
N THR A 182 -10.25 22.25 29.47
CA THR A 182 -9.16 22.65 28.58
C THR A 182 -8.64 21.46 27.78
N THR A 183 -7.81 21.71 26.78
CA THR A 183 -7.08 20.67 26.03
C THR A 183 -5.80 20.23 26.75
N ALA A 184 -5.67 20.51 28.07
CA ALA A 184 -4.49 20.16 28.84
C ALA A 184 -4.30 18.63 28.85
N PRO A 185 -3.15 18.13 28.36
CA PRO A 185 -2.90 16.70 28.24
C PRO A 185 -2.64 16.07 29.61
N ALA A 186 -3.19 14.86 29.82
CA ALA A 186 -2.79 14.03 30.96
C ALA A 186 -1.31 13.65 30.80
N PRO A 187 -0.46 13.71 31.84
CA PRO A 187 0.96 13.40 31.72
C PRO A 187 1.28 11.90 31.55
N VAL A 188 0.27 11.05 31.34
CA VAL A 188 0.38 9.58 31.18
C VAL A 188 -0.55 9.11 30.07
N ASP A 189 -0.54 7.80 29.79
CA ASP A 189 -1.38 7.24 28.75
C ASP A 189 -2.88 7.56 28.98
N GLY A 190 -3.60 7.87 27.89
CA GLY A 190 -5.05 8.06 27.96
C GLY A 190 -5.75 6.74 28.28
N ILE A 191 -5.58 5.77 27.39
CA ILE A 191 -6.08 4.40 27.58
C ILE A 191 -4.88 3.44 27.57
N ARG A 192 -4.83 2.55 28.56
CA ARG A 192 -3.96 1.36 28.52
C ARG A 192 -4.82 0.12 28.59
N ASN A 193 -4.91 -0.61 27.48
CA ASN A 193 -5.65 -1.84 27.35
C ASN A 193 -4.72 -3.02 27.13
N GLY A 194 -4.99 -4.15 27.78
CA GLY A 194 -4.16 -5.33 27.66
C GLY A 194 -4.83 -6.59 28.16
N ALA A 195 -4.00 -7.58 28.46
CA ALA A 195 -4.43 -8.87 28.97
C ALA A 195 -3.60 -9.28 30.19
N SER A 196 -4.27 -9.85 31.19
CA SER A 196 -3.68 -10.53 32.32
C SER A 196 -4.62 -11.64 32.78
N GLY A 197 -4.06 -12.66 33.46
CA GLY A 197 -4.87 -13.75 34.04
C GLY A 197 -5.75 -14.51 33.04
N GLY A 198 -5.35 -14.62 31.77
CA GLY A 198 -6.10 -15.35 30.73
C GLY A 198 -7.29 -14.59 30.13
N THR A 199 -7.50 -13.32 30.50
CA THR A 199 -8.60 -12.47 30.00
C THR A 199 -8.04 -11.27 29.24
N THR A 200 -8.80 -10.75 28.28
CA THR A 200 -8.43 -9.59 27.45
C THR A 200 -9.37 -8.42 27.71
N GLY A 201 -8.84 -7.21 27.73
CA GLY A 201 -9.63 -6.00 27.93
C GLY A 201 -10.45 -5.62 26.71
N SER A 202 -11.72 -5.28 26.92
CA SER A 202 -12.62 -4.75 25.88
C SER A 202 -13.16 -3.39 26.30
N ASN A 203 -12.98 -2.37 25.46
CA ASN A 203 -13.43 -1.00 25.72
C ASN A 203 -14.35 -0.55 24.58
N PHE A 204 -15.60 -0.26 24.90
CA PHE A 204 -16.63 0.15 23.95
C PHE A 204 -17.06 1.59 24.25
N PHE A 205 -16.63 2.54 23.42
CA PHE A 205 -17.06 3.93 23.47
C PHE A 205 -18.09 4.18 22.38
N ARG A 206 -19.37 4.19 22.74
CA ARG A 206 -20.49 4.10 21.77
C ARG A 206 -20.82 5.42 21.08
N ASN A 207 -20.42 6.55 21.65
CA ASN A 207 -20.75 7.87 21.14
C ASN A 207 -19.55 8.84 21.11
N GLY A 208 -18.43 8.36 20.58
CA GLY A 208 -17.21 9.13 20.38
C GLY A 208 -16.23 9.13 21.56
N LEU A 209 -14.98 9.43 21.24
CA LEU A 209 -13.85 9.42 22.16
C LEU A 209 -12.92 10.59 21.86
N THR A 210 -12.63 11.40 22.88
CA THR A 210 -11.61 12.45 22.83
C THR A 210 -10.54 12.21 23.89
N ILE A 211 -9.28 12.17 23.50
CA ILE A 211 -8.13 12.01 24.40
C ILE A 211 -7.15 13.17 24.22
N TYR A 212 -6.69 13.72 25.35
CA TYR A 212 -5.51 14.57 25.43
C TYR A 212 -4.48 13.92 26.36
N SER A 213 -3.35 13.51 25.82
CA SER A 213 -2.27 12.81 26.52
C SER A 213 -0.92 13.44 26.20
N ALA A 214 -0.02 13.50 27.17
CA ALA A 214 1.37 13.86 26.92
C ALA A 214 2.19 12.62 26.54
N ALA A 215 1.76 11.44 27.02
CA ALA A 215 2.33 10.15 26.69
C ALA A 215 1.52 9.50 25.55
N THR A 216 1.18 8.22 25.66
CA THR A 216 0.43 7.52 24.61
C THR A 216 -1.05 7.89 24.67
N GLY A 217 -1.71 8.10 23.54
CA GLY A 217 -3.16 8.30 23.53
C GLY A 217 -3.86 6.99 23.92
N ILE A 218 -3.64 5.95 23.10
CA ILE A 218 -4.10 4.58 23.31
C ILE A 218 -2.90 3.64 23.24
N SER A 219 -2.62 2.93 24.33
CA SER A 219 -1.71 1.78 24.37
C SER A 219 -2.55 0.50 24.41
N ASN A 220 -2.45 -0.35 23.38
CA ASN A 220 -3.21 -1.59 23.26
C ASN A 220 -2.27 -2.79 23.07
N SER A 221 -2.12 -3.61 24.10
CA SER A 221 -1.26 -4.81 24.05
C SER A 221 -2.03 -6.11 23.89
N ALA A 222 -3.37 -6.08 23.94
CA ALA A 222 -4.28 -7.19 23.64
C ALA A 222 -5.73 -6.67 23.66
N GLY A 223 -6.68 -7.49 23.21
CA GLY A 223 -8.10 -7.17 23.31
C GLY A 223 -8.58 -6.10 22.33
N LEU A 224 -9.65 -5.39 22.68
CA LEU A 224 -10.37 -4.48 21.78
C LEU A 224 -10.53 -3.09 22.39
N VAL A 225 -10.26 -2.05 21.59
CA VAL A 225 -10.72 -0.68 21.82
C VAL A 225 -11.59 -0.28 20.63
N GLN A 226 -12.89 -0.10 20.83
CA GLN A 226 -13.84 0.25 19.78
C GLN A 226 -14.48 1.62 20.04
N VAL A 227 -14.48 2.48 19.02
CA VAL A 227 -15.15 3.79 19.06
C VAL A 227 -16.22 3.86 17.99
N LEU A 228 -17.48 4.04 18.40
CA LEU A 228 -18.64 4.19 17.53
C LEU A 228 -19.26 5.57 17.70
N GLY A 229 -20.28 5.88 16.88
CA GLY A 229 -21.07 7.10 16.99
C GLY A 229 -20.44 8.26 16.23
N ALA A 230 -20.17 9.37 16.92
CA ALA A 230 -19.84 10.66 16.29
C ALA A 230 -18.46 10.71 15.62
N ALA A 231 -17.38 10.69 16.41
CA ALA A 231 -15.99 10.79 15.92
C ALA A 231 -14.99 10.35 16.99
N ALA A 232 -13.75 10.10 16.56
CA ALA A 232 -12.61 9.87 17.44
C ALA A 232 -11.55 10.98 17.28
N SER A 233 -11.03 11.50 18.39
CA SER A 233 -9.93 12.46 18.40
C SER A 233 -8.91 12.07 19.45
N ILE A 234 -7.73 11.65 19.01
CA ILE A 234 -6.65 11.19 19.89
C ILE A 234 -5.47 12.14 19.73
N ASN A 235 -5.23 12.96 20.75
CA ASN A 235 -4.18 13.99 20.73
C ASN A 235 -3.11 13.64 21.76
N SER A 236 -1.95 13.20 21.27
CA SER A 236 -0.74 13.02 22.05
C SER A 236 0.24 14.17 21.79
N THR A 237 0.92 14.68 22.81
CA THR A 237 1.94 15.74 22.59
C THR A 237 3.35 15.20 22.41
N ALA A 238 3.73 14.12 23.10
CA ALA A 238 5.08 13.55 23.02
C ALA A 238 5.14 12.05 22.72
N GLY A 239 4.26 11.24 23.33
CA GLY A 239 4.15 9.81 23.03
C GLY A 239 3.35 9.52 21.76
N ALA A 240 3.17 8.24 21.42
CA ALA A 240 2.40 7.86 20.25
C ALA A 240 0.89 8.10 20.45
N ALA A 241 0.16 8.53 19.43
CA ALA A 241 -1.30 8.68 19.58
C ALA A 241 -1.96 7.29 19.71
N ILE A 242 -1.55 6.33 18.89
CA ILE A 242 -1.90 4.91 19.02
C ILE A 242 -0.60 4.10 19.06
N ASN A 243 -0.42 3.29 20.10
CA ASN A 243 0.63 2.28 20.21
C ASN A 243 -0.03 0.90 20.39
N ILE A 244 0.13 0.04 19.40
CA ILE A 244 -0.45 -1.30 19.40
C ILE A 244 0.64 -2.36 19.21
N SER A 245 0.59 -3.40 20.05
CA SER A 245 1.47 -4.57 19.94
C SER A 245 0.70 -5.88 19.74
N ALA A 246 -0.61 -5.88 20.03
CA ALA A 246 -1.56 -6.95 19.72
C ALA A 246 -3.00 -6.47 19.94
N GLY A 247 -3.98 -7.27 19.52
CA GLY A 247 -5.40 -6.92 19.61
C GLY A 247 -5.87 -6.00 18.48
N THR A 248 -6.95 -5.25 18.73
CA THR A 248 -7.59 -4.39 17.74
C THR A 248 -7.95 -3.03 18.31
N VAL A 249 -7.65 -1.96 17.56
CA VAL A 249 -8.23 -0.63 17.71
C VAL A 249 -9.13 -0.39 16.50
N ASP A 250 -10.44 -0.27 16.73
CA ASP A 250 -11.47 -0.17 15.70
C ASP A 250 -12.25 1.14 15.86
N MET A 251 -12.15 2.02 14.86
CA MET A 251 -12.83 3.31 14.82
C MET A 251 -13.54 3.45 13.47
N PRO A 252 -14.70 2.80 13.25
CA PRO A 252 -15.46 2.92 12.02
C PRO A 252 -16.24 4.25 11.94
N VAL A 253 -15.57 5.35 12.30
CA VAL A 253 -16.07 6.73 12.39
C VAL A 253 -14.98 7.68 11.87
N PRO A 254 -15.30 8.95 11.56
CA PRO A 254 -14.26 9.95 11.31
C PRO A 254 -13.25 10.02 12.47
N ALA A 255 -11.95 10.07 12.15
CA ALA A 255 -10.89 9.97 13.14
C ALA A 255 -9.77 10.99 12.89
N THR A 256 -9.35 11.67 13.96
CA THR A 256 -8.16 12.52 13.95
C THR A 256 -7.16 11.97 14.98
N ILE A 257 -6.03 11.49 14.50
CA ILE A 257 -4.97 10.87 15.27
C ILE A 257 -3.74 11.75 15.16
N THR A 258 -3.44 12.49 16.23
CA THR A 258 -2.36 13.48 16.23
C THR A 258 -1.37 13.16 17.33
N SER A 259 -0.09 13.16 16.99
CA SER A 259 1.02 13.06 17.92
C SER A 259 1.98 14.22 17.65
N GLY A 260 2.31 15.04 18.66
CA GLY A 260 3.23 16.17 18.49
C GLY A 260 4.64 15.74 18.07
N THR A 261 5.50 15.44 19.03
CA THR A 261 6.89 15.00 18.75
C THR A 261 7.03 13.48 18.59
N GLY A 262 5.98 12.70 18.83
CA GLY A 262 5.98 11.24 18.69
C GLY A 262 5.40 10.76 17.36
N THR A 263 5.33 9.45 17.17
CA THR A 263 4.66 8.81 16.04
C THR A 263 3.14 8.78 16.20
N ALA A 264 2.37 9.10 15.17
CA ALA A 264 0.91 9.06 15.29
C ALA A 264 0.38 7.62 15.49
N ILE A 265 0.77 6.67 14.65
CA ILE A 265 0.44 5.25 14.81
C ILE A 265 1.72 4.41 14.86
N LEU A 266 1.99 3.78 16.00
CA LEU A 266 3.04 2.79 16.20
C LEU A 266 2.42 1.40 16.30
N ALA A 267 2.70 0.53 15.33
CA ALA A 267 2.14 -0.82 15.26
C ALA A 267 3.25 -1.88 15.22
N SER A 268 3.52 -2.54 16.34
CA SER A 268 4.44 -3.69 16.43
C SER A 268 3.73 -5.05 16.43
N GLY A 269 2.40 -5.01 16.38
CA GLY A 269 1.52 -6.14 16.12
C GLY A 269 0.05 -5.73 16.27
N GLY A 270 -0.86 -6.59 15.86
CA GLY A 270 -2.30 -6.34 15.98
C GLY A 270 -2.86 -5.47 14.85
N GLN A 271 -4.04 -4.93 15.05
CA GLN A 271 -4.78 -4.22 14.01
C GLN A 271 -5.25 -2.81 14.44
N VAL A 272 -5.08 -1.84 13.55
CA VAL A 272 -5.72 -0.52 13.62
C VAL A 272 -6.62 -0.35 12.40
N ALA A 273 -7.93 -0.21 12.61
CA ALA A 273 -8.91 0.06 11.57
C ALA A 273 -9.59 1.41 11.85
N LEU A 274 -9.35 2.41 11.00
CA LEU A 274 -9.91 3.76 11.15
C LEU A 274 -10.81 4.10 9.97
N GLY A 275 -11.82 4.94 10.21
CA GLY A 275 -12.52 5.64 9.14
C GLY A 275 -13.39 4.76 8.26
N ASN A 276 -14.04 3.73 8.83
CA ASN A 276 -14.87 2.71 8.17
C ASN A 276 -14.12 1.55 7.49
N SER A 277 -12.81 1.45 7.65
CA SER A 277 -12.10 0.24 7.23
C SER A 277 -12.62 -0.97 8.01
N THR A 278 -12.71 -2.13 7.34
CA THR A 278 -13.16 -3.36 7.97
C THR A 278 -11.99 -4.03 8.70
N PRO A 279 -12.09 -4.28 10.02
CA PRO A 279 -11.09 -5.07 10.69
C PRO A 279 -11.05 -6.50 10.14
N SER A 280 -9.90 -7.17 10.16
CA SER A 280 -9.84 -8.59 9.82
C SER A 280 -10.55 -9.37 10.91
N SER A 281 -11.45 -10.27 10.55
CA SER A 281 -12.21 -11.07 11.53
C SER A 281 -11.34 -12.05 12.31
N ALA A 282 -10.09 -12.26 11.88
CA ALA A 282 -9.09 -13.03 12.60
C ALA A 282 -8.15 -12.08 13.36
N THR A 283 -7.79 -12.45 14.58
CA THR A 283 -6.61 -11.88 15.25
C THR A 283 -5.44 -11.97 14.27
N PRO A 284 -4.74 -10.86 13.97
CA PRO A 284 -3.55 -10.90 13.13
C PRO A 284 -2.61 -12.00 13.65
N ALA A 285 -1.96 -12.73 12.73
CA ALA A 285 -0.99 -13.74 13.12
C ALA A 285 0.03 -13.12 14.09
N ALA A 286 0.50 -13.89 15.07
CA ALA A 286 1.38 -13.37 16.11
C ALA A 286 2.58 -12.65 15.47
N GLY A 287 2.79 -11.40 15.87
CA GLY A 287 3.87 -10.57 15.32
C GLY A 287 3.58 -9.92 13.96
N THR A 288 2.34 -9.92 13.47
CA THR A 288 1.93 -9.14 12.27
C THR A 288 1.20 -7.87 12.65
N SER A 289 1.39 -6.80 11.85
CA SER A 289 0.66 -5.54 11.99
C SER A 289 -0.23 -5.28 10.78
N LEU A 290 -1.46 -4.83 11.02
CA LEU A 290 -2.38 -4.36 9.99
C LEU A 290 -2.90 -2.96 10.34
N VAL A 291 -2.60 -1.97 9.52
CA VAL A 291 -3.12 -0.61 9.63
C VAL A 291 -3.99 -0.31 8.41
N SER A 292 -5.26 0.00 8.62
CA SER A 292 -6.21 0.25 7.53
C SER A 292 -6.94 1.57 7.76
N LEU A 293 -6.79 2.51 6.82
CA LEU A 293 -7.54 3.76 6.77
C LEU A 293 -8.65 3.62 5.73
N GLY A 294 -9.89 3.78 6.16
CA GLY A 294 -11.08 3.70 5.32
C GLY A 294 -11.36 4.99 4.56
N THR A 295 -12.59 5.12 4.08
CA THR A 295 -13.00 6.24 3.21
C THR A 295 -13.58 7.44 3.96
N GLN A 296 -13.93 7.29 5.25
CA GLN A 296 -14.33 8.43 6.08
C GLN A 296 -13.13 9.36 6.30
N ALA A 297 -13.39 10.59 6.73
CA ALA A 297 -12.33 11.54 7.06
C ALA A 297 -11.42 10.95 8.15
N VAL A 298 -10.18 10.63 7.75
CA VAL A 298 -9.10 10.18 8.63
C VAL A 298 -7.92 11.11 8.45
N THR A 299 -7.42 11.65 9.54
CA THR A 299 -6.17 12.40 9.57
C THR A 299 -5.25 11.75 10.58
N VAL A 300 -4.07 11.35 10.13
CA VAL A 300 -2.99 10.79 10.94
C VAL A 300 -1.81 11.74 10.81
N GLN A 301 -1.40 12.37 11.91
CA GLN A 301 -0.33 13.36 11.89
C GLN A 301 0.63 13.17 13.06
N GLY A 302 1.93 13.14 12.79
CA GLY A 302 2.92 13.32 13.85
C GLY A 302 4.34 13.50 13.38
N ALA A 303 5.32 13.24 14.25
CA ALA A 303 6.73 13.24 13.85
C ALA A 303 6.92 12.22 12.73
N ASN A 304 6.49 10.98 12.97
CA ASN A 304 6.18 10.01 11.92
C ASN A 304 4.66 9.84 11.83
N GLY A 305 4.14 9.56 10.63
CA GLY A 305 2.73 9.24 10.44
C GLY A 305 2.42 7.85 10.98
N ILE A 306 2.82 6.83 10.22
CA ILE A 306 2.63 5.42 10.56
C ILE A 306 4.01 4.75 10.64
N LEU A 307 4.31 4.09 11.75
CA LEU A 307 5.45 3.19 11.92
C LEU A 307 4.91 1.79 12.23
N ALA A 308 4.99 0.88 11.26
CA ALA A 308 4.63 -0.52 11.42
C ALA A 308 5.90 -1.37 11.49
N SER A 309 6.17 -1.97 12.65
CA SER A 309 7.42 -2.69 12.94
C SER A 309 7.13 -4.05 13.57
N ALA A 310 6.57 -4.96 12.78
CA ALA A 310 6.16 -6.29 13.23
C ALA A 310 6.99 -7.39 12.56
N PRO A 311 7.54 -8.36 13.32
CA PRO A 311 8.47 -9.36 12.80
C PRO A 311 7.83 -10.34 11.79
N GLY A 312 6.50 -10.51 11.83
CA GLY A 312 5.74 -11.36 10.91
C GLY A 312 5.29 -10.66 9.63
N GLY A 313 5.68 -9.40 9.44
CA GLY A 313 5.28 -8.59 8.28
C GLY A 313 4.24 -7.53 8.64
N ASN A 314 4.21 -6.48 7.81
CA ASN A 314 3.35 -5.32 8.02
C ASN A 314 2.44 -5.11 6.82
N THR A 315 1.20 -4.71 7.05
CA THR A 315 0.27 -4.30 6.00
C THR A 315 -0.29 -2.94 6.32
N VAL A 316 -0.15 -2.00 5.39
CA VAL A 316 -0.74 -0.66 5.44
C VAL A 316 -1.66 -0.47 4.24
N GLN A 317 -2.94 -0.17 4.50
CA GLN A 317 -3.94 0.06 3.46
C GLN A 317 -4.58 1.42 3.66
N MET A 318 -4.64 2.22 2.60
CA MET A 318 -5.29 3.52 2.60
C MET A 318 -6.33 3.57 1.48
N GLN A 319 -7.61 3.53 1.86
CA GLN A 319 -8.75 3.74 0.96
C GLN A 319 -9.07 5.23 0.79
N GLY A 320 -8.42 6.07 1.59
CA GLY A 320 -8.59 7.51 1.68
C GLY A 320 -7.81 8.09 2.85
N GLY A 321 -8.22 9.27 3.30
CA GLY A 321 -7.61 9.95 4.44
C GLY A 321 -6.30 10.67 4.12
N SER A 322 -5.64 11.14 5.16
CA SER A 322 -4.39 11.89 5.09
C SER A 322 -3.42 11.41 6.17
N VAL A 323 -2.19 11.09 5.75
CA VAL A 323 -1.07 10.76 6.62
C VAL A 323 0.01 11.81 6.42
N VAL A 324 0.33 12.53 7.50
CA VAL A 324 1.28 13.65 7.49
C VAL A 324 2.39 13.40 8.51
N ALA A 325 3.63 13.35 8.03
CA ALA A 325 4.81 13.37 8.87
C ALA A 325 5.46 14.75 8.84
N ASN A 326 5.58 15.34 10.03
CA ASN A 326 6.11 16.69 10.20
C ASN A 326 7.65 16.71 10.17
N THR A 327 8.30 15.67 10.71
CA THR A 327 9.77 15.63 10.83
C THR A 327 10.42 14.34 10.34
N GLY A 328 9.71 13.22 10.40
CA GLY A 328 10.18 11.90 9.99
C GLY A 328 9.40 11.38 8.78
N ASP A 329 9.16 10.07 8.77
CA ASP A 329 8.59 9.37 7.63
C ASP A 329 7.06 9.26 7.72
N ALA A 330 6.37 9.40 6.59
CA ALA A 330 4.92 9.36 6.55
C ALA A 330 4.40 7.92 6.75
N ILE A 331 4.95 6.96 6.01
CA ILE A 331 4.82 5.53 6.30
C ILE A 331 6.22 4.91 6.38
N SER A 332 6.52 4.28 7.51
CA SER A 332 7.68 3.42 7.70
C SER A 332 7.21 2.02 8.05
N VAL A 333 7.61 1.05 7.24
CA VAL A 333 7.48 -0.38 7.56
C VAL A 333 8.83 -0.93 7.97
N ASN A 334 8.85 -1.96 8.82
CA ASN A 334 10.06 -2.68 9.19
C ASN A 334 9.68 -4.11 9.56
N ALA A 335 10.09 -5.06 8.72
CA ALA A 335 10.00 -6.47 9.02
C ALA A 335 11.31 -7.12 8.56
N PRO A 336 12.21 -7.51 9.49
CA PRO A 336 13.59 -7.85 9.14
C PRO A 336 13.77 -8.94 8.08
N ALA A 337 12.81 -9.86 7.93
CA ALA A 337 12.83 -10.94 6.94
C ALA A 337 11.44 -11.31 6.39
N ALA A 338 10.39 -10.65 6.87
CA ALA A 338 9.02 -10.94 6.45
C ALA A 338 8.52 -9.87 5.50
N ALA A 339 7.55 -10.21 4.66
CA ALA A 339 7.08 -9.29 3.64
C ALA A 339 6.27 -8.13 4.23
N ASN A 340 6.43 -6.94 3.65
CA ASN A 340 5.55 -5.80 3.88
C ASN A 340 4.64 -5.54 2.66
N SER A 341 3.47 -4.99 2.91
CA SER A 341 2.54 -4.57 1.86
C SER A 341 1.98 -3.18 2.17
N ILE A 342 2.05 -2.28 1.20
CA ILE A 342 1.51 -0.93 1.27
C ILE A 342 0.61 -0.72 0.05
N HIS A 343 -0.67 -0.47 0.25
CA HIS A 343 -1.61 -0.15 -0.84
C HIS A 343 -2.31 1.17 -0.58
N ILE A 344 -2.04 2.16 -1.43
CA ILE A 344 -2.65 3.48 -1.37
C ILE A 344 -3.63 3.62 -2.53
N GLN A 345 -4.91 3.39 -2.26
CA GLN A 345 -5.99 3.52 -3.25
C GLN A 345 -6.35 4.98 -3.48
N ALA A 346 -6.41 5.75 -2.42
CA ALA A 346 -6.70 7.18 -2.44
C ALA A 346 -6.13 7.86 -1.21
N GLY A 347 -6.08 9.19 -1.26
CA GLY A 347 -5.71 10.02 -0.12
C GLY A 347 -4.31 10.58 -0.22
N GLN A 348 -3.93 11.27 0.85
CA GLN A 348 -2.75 12.12 0.89
C GLN A 348 -1.67 11.54 1.79
N LEU A 349 -0.46 11.41 1.25
CA LEU A 349 0.74 11.00 1.98
C LEU A 349 1.78 12.11 1.86
N THR A 350 2.06 12.79 2.96
CA THR A 350 2.97 13.94 2.98
C THR A 350 4.06 13.74 4.01
N ALA A 351 5.31 13.74 3.56
CA ALA A 351 6.47 13.89 4.43
C ALA A 351 7.10 15.27 4.24
N SER A 352 7.08 16.11 5.27
CA SER A 352 7.62 17.47 5.19
C SER A 352 9.15 17.53 5.26
N ALA A 353 9.76 16.55 5.92
CA ALA A 353 11.23 16.49 6.09
C ALA A 353 11.82 15.08 5.90
N GLY A 354 11.05 14.01 6.15
CA GLY A 354 11.48 12.64 5.88
C GLY A 354 10.99 12.09 4.54
N ARG A 355 10.82 10.77 4.47
CA ARG A 355 10.37 10.04 3.28
C ARG A 355 8.87 9.81 3.34
N ALA A 356 8.24 9.80 2.17
CA ALA A 356 6.84 9.44 2.07
C ALA A 356 6.64 7.96 2.44
N ILE A 357 7.46 7.08 1.86
CA ILE A 357 7.44 5.64 2.14
C ILE A 357 8.87 5.18 2.37
N VAL A 358 9.07 4.40 3.42
CA VAL A 358 10.33 3.71 3.67
C VAL A 358 10.11 2.28 4.13
N ASP A 359 10.91 1.35 3.63
CA ASP A 359 11.21 0.13 4.36
C ASP A 359 12.47 0.29 5.23
N GLY A 360 12.35 -0.15 6.47
CA GLY A 360 13.38 -0.07 7.48
C GLY A 360 14.51 -1.07 7.22
N PRO A 361 15.49 -1.13 8.15
CA PRO A 361 16.59 -2.08 8.04
C PRO A 361 16.08 -3.52 8.11
N GLY A 362 16.61 -4.38 7.25
CA GLY A 362 16.16 -5.76 7.07
C GLY A 362 16.35 -6.17 5.62
N ASN A 363 16.05 -7.43 5.31
CA ASN A 363 15.99 -7.94 3.93
C ASN A 363 14.58 -8.45 3.57
N GLY A 364 13.56 -7.90 4.24
CA GLY A 364 12.18 -8.30 4.04
C GLY A 364 11.59 -7.60 2.83
N ASN A 365 11.05 -8.36 1.89
CA ASN A 365 10.49 -7.80 0.66
C ASN A 365 9.28 -6.89 0.91
N THR A 366 9.25 -5.74 0.28
CA THR A 366 8.19 -4.74 0.36
C THR A 366 7.48 -4.58 -0.99
N SER A 367 6.16 -4.71 -0.96
CA SER A 367 5.30 -4.43 -2.12
C SER A 367 4.47 -3.18 -1.89
N VAL A 368 4.63 -2.20 -2.78
CA VAL A 368 3.93 -0.91 -2.76
C VAL A 368 3.09 -0.77 -4.03
N ILE A 369 1.81 -0.43 -3.85
CA ILE A 369 0.90 -0.09 -4.95
C ILE A 369 0.32 1.30 -4.69
N LEU A 370 0.52 2.19 -5.66
CA LEU A 370 -0.07 3.53 -5.69
C LEU A 370 -1.10 3.59 -6.81
N GLU A 371 -2.36 3.87 -6.46
CA GLU A 371 -3.43 4.06 -7.42
C GLU A 371 -3.50 5.52 -7.91
N SER A 372 -4.22 5.76 -8.99
CA SER A 372 -4.31 7.08 -9.66
C SER A 372 -4.76 8.24 -8.79
N THR A 373 -5.50 7.96 -7.71
CA THR A 373 -5.99 8.99 -6.78
C THR A 373 -5.14 9.14 -5.51
N ALA A 374 -4.05 8.36 -5.40
CA ALA A 374 -3.04 8.59 -4.38
C ALA A 374 -2.31 9.91 -4.68
N GLN A 375 -1.96 10.63 -3.62
CA GLN A 375 -1.19 11.86 -3.71
C GLN A 375 -0.02 11.72 -2.75
N VAL A 376 1.20 11.69 -3.30
CA VAL A 376 2.41 11.35 -2.55
C VAL A 376 3.44 12.47 -2.68
N SER A 377 3.89 13.00 -1.55
CA SER A 377 4.91 14.05 -1.47
C SER A 377 6.06 13.61 -0.57
N GLY A 378 7.27 13.61 -1.13
CA GLY A 378 8.50 13.11 -0.49
C GLY A 378 9.15 11.99 -1.32
N SER A 379 10.12 11.30 -0.75
CA SER A 379 10.80 10.17 -1.41
C SER A 379 10.22 8.81 -1.02
N ILE A 380 10.42 7.82 -1.89
CA ILE A 380 10.14 6.40 -1.65
C ILE A 380 11.47 5.67 -1.67
N VAL A 381 11.78 4.92 -0.60
CA VAL A 381 13.04 4.18 -0.44
C VAL A 381 12.74 2.80 0.14
N LEU A 382 12.98 1.72 -0.62
CA LEU A 382 12.52 0.38 -0.23
C LEU A 382 13.59 -0.52 0.42
N GLY A 383 14.84 -0.10 0.50
CA GLY A 383 15.85 -0.76 1.35
C GLY A 383 16.36 -2.09 0.76
N ASP A 384 16.92 -2.99 1.57
CA ASP A 384 17.38 -4.27 1.04
C ASP A 384 16.19 -5.25 0.92
N GLY A 385 16.17 -6.09 -0.11
CA GLY A 385 15.12 -7.07 -0.33
C GLY A 385 14.85 -7.29 -1.81
N SER A 386 13.81 -8.05 -2.15
CA SER A 386 13.25 -8.00 -3.50
C SER A 386 11.95 -7.22 -3.49
N ASP A 387 12.05 -5.93 -3.78
CA ASP A 387 10.95 -5.00 -3.64
C ASP A 387 10.17 -4.80 -4.93
N SER A 388 8.95 -4.30 -4.77
CA SER A 388 8.10 -3.98 -5.91
C SER A 388 7.33 -2.69 -5.66
N LEU A 389 7.40 -1.77 -6.62
CA LEU A 389 6.58 -0.57 -6.66
C LEU A 389 5.79 -0.53 -7.95
N THR A 390 4.47 -0.49 -7.84
CA THR A 390 3.56 -0.27 -8.96
C THR A 390 2.86 1.07 -8.82
N ILE A 391 2.97 1.93 -9.84
CA ILE A 391 2.35 3.25 -9.87
C ILE A 391 1.33 3.29 -11.02
N HIS A 392 0.04 3.46 -10.70
CA HIS A 392 -1.06 3.47 -11.66
C HIS A 392 -1.59 4.87 -11.91
N GLY A 393 -1.00 5.61 -12.84
CA GLY A 393 -1.46 6.95 -13.24
C GLY A 393 -1.43 7.99 -12.12
N THR A 394 -0.78 7.67 -10.99
CA THR A 394 -0.53 8.58 -9.87
C THR A 394 0.35 9.73 -10.35
N ASP A 395 0.04 10.95 -9.92
CA ASP A 395 0.95 12.07 -10.15
C ASP A 395 2.23 11.88 -9.31
N ILE A 396 3.36 11.69 -10.00
CA ILE A 396 4.68 11.52 -9.39
C ILE A 396 5.51 12.80 -9.37
N SER A 397 4.92 13.97 -9.68
CA SER A 397 5.62 15.26 -9.70
C SER A 397 6.17 15.66 -8.33
N GLN A 398 5.44 15.34 -7.26
CA GLN A 398 5.83 15.63 -5.87
C GLN A 398 6.66 14.50 -5.22
N ILE A 399 6.86 13.39 -5.92
CA ILE A 399 7.76 12.32 -5.47
C ILE A 399 9.18 12.71 -5.84
N THR A 400 10.06 12.94 -4.87
CA THR A 400 11.40 13.47 -5.13
C THR A 400 12.40 12.41 -5.57
N LEU A 401 12.23 11.18 -5.10
CA LEU A 401 13.07 10.02 -5.38
C LEU A 401 12.23 8.74 -5.27
N ILE A 402 12.50 7.78 -6.14
CA ILE A 402 11.93 6.43 -6.19
C ILE A 402 13.12 5.47 -6.24
N ASP A 403 13.49 4.97 -5.07
CA ASP A 403 14.68 4.15 -4.85
C ASP A 403 14.25 2.74 -4.46
N GLY A 404 14.65 1.75 -5.29
CA GLY A 404 14.36 0.35 -5.04
C GLY A 404 15.15 -0.18 -3.85
N GLY A 405 16.34 0.35 -3.55
CA GLY A 405 17.14 -0.22 -2.49
C GLY A 405 18.64 -0.17 -2.68
N ASP A 406 19.22 -1.35 -2.84
CA ASP A 406 20.64 -1.61 -2.82
C ASP A 406 21.35 -1.17 -4.10
N ASP A 407 21.29 -1.97 -5.16
CA ASP A 407 21.97 -1.71 -6.42
C ASP A 407 21.10 -2.05 -7.66
N VAL A 408 21.71 -2.57 -8.73
CA VAL A 408 21.01 -2.95 -9.97
C VAL A 408 21.40 -4.36 -10.43
N SER A 409 22.06 -5.12 -9.55
CA SER A 409 22.69 -6.40 -9.82
C SER A 409 21.86 -7.52 -9.23
N THR A 410 21.40 -8.43 -10.08
CA THR A 410 20.66 -9.62 -9.63
C THR A 410 21.51 -10.69 -8.90
N ALA A 411 22.77 -10.40 -8.56
CA ALA A 411 23.76 -11.39 -8.15
C ALA A 411 23.62 -11.84 -6.69
N ASP A 412 23.19 -10.95 -5.80
CA ASP A 412 22.89 -11.23 -4.39
C ASP A 412 21.48 -11.79 -4.18
N GLY A 413 20.60 -11.67 -5.17
CA GLY A 413 19.22 -12.15 -5.12
C GLY A 413 18.24 -11.12 -4.57
N PHE A 414 18.69 -9.89 -4.33
CA PHE A 414 17.84 -8.72 -4.14
C PHE A 414 17.50 -8.15 -5.52
N VAL A 415 16.20 -8.02 -5.78
CA VAL A 415 15.70 -7.82 -7.15
C VAL A 415 14.45 -6.99 -7.11
N ASP A 416 14.61 -5.73 -7.46
CA ASP A 416 13.61 -4.69 -7.37
C ASP A 416 12.90 -4.47 -8.69
N ARG A 417 11.59 -4.24 -8.60
CA ARG A 417 10.70 -4.09 -9.75
C ARG A 417 9.88 -2.81 -9.65
N LEU A 418 10.12 -1.90 -10.56
CA LEU A 418 9.31 -0.70 -10.76
C LEU A 418 8.38 -0.88 -11.97
N THR A 419 7.08 -0.75 -11.75
CA THR A 419 6.08 -0.70 -12.82
C THR A 419 5.45 0.69 -12.88
N LEU A 420 5.65 1.38 -14.00
CA LEU A 420 5.06 2.68 -14.30
C LEU A 420 3.90 2.45 -15.28
N ALA A 421 2.67 2.54 -14.78
CA ALA A 421 1.46 2.29 -15.54
C ALA A 421 0.69 3.60 -15.79
N GLY A 422 0.55 4.02 -17.05
CA GLY A 422 -0.14 5.27 -17.41
C GLY A 422 0.57 6.54 -16.93
N ILE A 423 1.91 6.53 -16.85
CA ILE A 423 2.71 7.69 -16.47
C ILE A 423 3.06 8.50 -17.71
N ASN A 424 2.83 9.81 -17.65
CA ASN A 424 2.96 10.69 -18.81
C ASN A 424 3.81 11.94 -18.52
N GLY A 425 4.47 12.43 -19.56
CA GLY A 425 5.22 13.68 -19.52
C GLY A 425 6.66 13.55 -19.00
N PRO A 426 7.34 14.69 -18.79
CA PRO A 426 8.75 14.71 -18.43
C PRO A 426 9.00 14.29 -16.97
N GLN A 427 9.94 13.37 -16.78
CA GLN A 427 10.43 12.92 -15.48
C GLN A 427 11.96 12.85 -15.48
N PRO A 428 12.65 13.40 -14.47
CA PRO A 428 14.09 13.22 -14.32
C PRO A 428 14.44 11.73 -14.19
N ALA A 429 15.37 11.24 -15.01
CA ALA A 429 15.83 9.86 -14.91
C ALA A 429 16.45 9.55 -13.53
N ALA A 430 17.11 10.53 -12.92
CA ALA A 430 17.65 10.43 -11.55
C ALA A 430 16.57 10.25 -10.46
N LYS A 431 15.28 10.37 -10.79
CA LYS A 431 14.18 10.03 -9.88
C LYS A 431 14.12 8.52 -9.65
N PHE A 432 14.57 7.70 -10.59
CA PHE A 432 14.51 6.25 -10.52
C PHE A 432 15.91 5.71 -10.22
N LEU A 433 16.10 5.14 -9.04
CA LEU A 433 17.38 4.64 -8.56
C LEU A 433 17.25 3.19 -8.09
N ASN A 434 18.30 2.40 -8.30
CA ASN A 434 18.41 1.02 -7.82
C ASN A 434 17.22 0.15 -8.21
N TRP A 435 17.01 -0.01 -9.53
CA TRP A 435 15.97 -0.88 -10.06
C TRP A 435 16.57 -1.85 -11.07
N GLU A 436 16.62 -3.13 -10.72
CA GLU A 436 16.99 -4.22 -11.65
C GLU A 436 16.02 -4.22 -12.84
N ARG A 437 14.74 -3.91 -12.58
CA ARG A 437 13.71 -3.82 -13.63
C ARG A 437 12.87 -2.56 -13.51
N ILE A 438 12.78 -1.82 -14.60
CA ILE A 438 11.79 -0.74 -14.78
C ILE A 438 10.89 -1.10 -15.95
N SER A 439 9.57 -1.12 -15.76
CA SER A 439 8.61 -1.51 -16.80
C SER A 439 7.57 -0.42 -17.06
N LEU A 440 7.43 -0.01 -18.32
CA LEU A 440 6.38 0.90 -18.77
C LEU A 440 5.18 0.10 -19.25
N THR A 441 4.00 0.41 -18.70
CA THR A 441 2.72 -0.25 -19.02
C THR A 441 1.57 0.77 -19.06
N GLY A 442 0.35 0.33 -19.36
CA GLY A 442 -0.86 1.15 -19.18
C GLY A 442 -0.97 2.36 -20.12
N ASN A 443 -0.41 2.29 -21.32
CA ASN A 443 -0.36 3.40 -22.30
C ASN A 443 0.40 4.63 -21.78
N SER A 444 1.52 4.40 -21.10
CA SER A 444 2.43 5.47 -20.66
C SER A 444 3.06 6.18 -21.86
N ASP A 445 3.18 7.51 -21.81
CA ASP A 445 4.01 8.34 -22.69
C ASP A 445 5.03 9.11 -21.84
N LEU A 446 6.07 8.39 -21.43
CA LEU A 446 7.09 8.88 -20.51
C LEU A 446 8.21 9.58 -21.27
N THR A 447 8.55 10.80 -20.88
CA THR A 447 9.76 11.49 -21.36
C THR A 447 10.79 11.51 -20.24
N LEU A 448 11.94 10.88 -20.45
CA LEU A 448 13.05 10.96 -19.51
C LEU A 448 13.89 12.22 -19.77
N THR A 449 14.31 12.86 -18.69
CA THR A 449 15.20 14.03 -18.71
C THR A 449 16.48 13.75 -17.92
N GLY A 450 17.54 14.49 -18.21
CA GLY A 450 18.89 14.23 -17.73
C GLY A 450 19.69 13.35 -18.70
N SER A 451 20.88 12.93 -18.32
CA SER A 451 21.82 12.28 -19.23
C SER A 451 21.82 10.75 -19.18
N SER A 452 21.33 10.14 -18.10
CA SER A 452 21.33 8.69 -17.97
C SER A 452 20.30 8.13 -17.01
N LEU A 453 19.89 6.89 -17.27
CA LEU A 453 19.18 6.00 -16.35
C LEU A 453 20.03 4.76 -16.09
N VAL A 454 20.14 4.34 -14.83
CA VAL A 454 20.83 3.09 -14.45
C VAL A 454 19.78 2.03 -14.12
N THR A 455 19.95 0.82 -14.65
CA THR A 455 19.02 -0.29 -14.44
C THR A 455 19.76 -1.62 -14.59
N GLY A 456 19.09 -2.73 -14.31
CA GLY A 456 19.67 -4.06 -14.42
C GLY A 456 19.94 -4.51 -15.85
N SER A 457 20.51 -5.71 -15.97
CA SER A 457 20.80 -6.36 -17.25
C SER A 457 20.64 -7.87 -17.16
N GLY A 458 20.49 -8.53 -18.31
CA GLY A 458 20.30 -9.97 -18.41
C GLY A 458 18.87 -10.40 -18.10
N ALA A 459 18.72 -11.62 -17.59
CA ALA A 459 17.43 -12.18 -17.24
C ALA A 459 17.55 -13.08 -16.01
N LEU A 460 16.55 -13.03 -15.13
CA LEU A 460 16.45 -13.88 -13.96
C LEU A 460 15.15 -14.68 -14.02
N ALA A 461 15.23 -16.01 -13.90
CA ALA A 461 14.08 -16.91 -13.95
C ALA A 461 13.13 -16.70 -15.17
N GLY A 462 13.69 -16.30 -16.32
CA GLY A 462 12.93 -16.02 -17.54
C GLY A 462 12.35 -14.60 -17.64
N GLU A 463 12.58 -13.76 -16.62
CA GLU A 463 12.18 -12.36 -16.60
C GLU A 463 13.36 -11.48 -17.07
N ALA A 464 13.18 -10.69 -18.12
CA ALA A 464 14.23 -9.80 -18.66
C ALA A 464 14.47 -8.56 -17.78
N MET A 465 15.67 -8.35 -17.25
CA MET A 465 15.98 -7.14 -16.46
C MET A 465 16.15 -5.90 -17.36
N GLY A 466 16.38 -4.76 -16.73
CA GLY A 466 16.60 -3.49 -17.40
C GLY A 466 15.33 -2.67 -17.59
N LEU A 467 15.38 -1.73 -18.54
CA LEU A 467 14.24 -0.90 -18.93
C LEU A 467 13.40 -1.63 -19.98
N VAL A 468 12.13 -1.88 -19.68
CA VAL A 468 11.20 -2.62 -20.54
C VAL A 468 10.04 -1.74 -20.94
N VAL A 469 9.98 -1.38 -22.22
CA VAL A 469 8.88 -0.62 -22.83
C VAL A 469 7.90 -1.62 -23.45
N ASN A 470 6.78 -1.90 -22.77
CA ASN A 470 5.78 -2.84 -23.29
C ASN A 470 4.98 -2.24 -24.45
N GLY A 471 4.30 -3.10 -25.21
CA GLY A 471 3.40 -2.68 -26.30
C GLY A 471 2.37 -1.64 -25.86
N GLY A 472 2.13 -0.64 -26.73
CA GLY A 472 1.22 0.48 -26.47
C GLY A 472 1.80 1.63 -25.65
N ASN A 473 3.04 1.51 -25.16
CA ASN A 473 3.73 2.57 -24.41
C ASN A 473 4.76 3.28 -25.27
N THR A 474 5.02 4.55 -24.97
CA THR A 474 6.05 5.35 -25.61
C THR A 474 7.06 5.85 -24.58
N LEU A 475 8.34 5.69 -24.91
CA LEU A 475 9.48 6.25 -24.18
C LEU A 475 10.15 7.31 -25.05
N ARG A 476 10.34 8.51 -24.50
CA ARG A 476 11.01 9.64 -25.13
C ARG A 476 12.19 10.10 -24.31
N PHE A 477 13.09 10.85 -24.92
CA PHE A 477 14.20 11.50 -24.27
C PHE A 477 14.20 12.99 -24.62
N GLN A 478 14.42 13.85 -23.62
CA GLN A 478 14.48 15.29 -23.85
C GLN A 478 15.89 15.76 -24.26
N ASP A 479 16.91 15.11 -23.72
CA ASP A 479 18.31 15.46 -23.95
C ASP A 479 18.82 14.83 -25.24
N ALA A 480 19.62 15.59 -26.01
CA ALA A 480 20.16 15.14 -27.29
C ALA A 480 21.09 13.92 -27.16
N THR A 481 21.61 13.64 -25.96
CA THR A 481 22.35 12.43 -25.67
C THR A 481 21.85 11.81 -24.38
N PHE A 482 21.40 10.57 -24.44
CA PHE A 482 20.89 9.84 -23.28
C PHE A 482 21.51 8.44 -23.21
N SER A 483 21.84 7.97 -22.00
CA SER A 483 22.37 6.62 -21.78
C SER A 483 21.45 5.78 -20.88
N VAL A 484 21.02 4.62 -21.36
CA VAL A 484 20.47 3.55 -20.53
C VAL A 484 21.63 2.64 -20.14
N ASN A 485 22.07 2.76 -18.88
CA ASN A 485 23.13 1.95 -18.30
C ASN A 485 22.53 0.64 -17.79
N GLY A 486 22.27 -0.28 -18.73
CA GLY A 486 21.59 -1.56 -18.51
C GLY A 486 21.03 -2.10 -19.83
N ASP A 487 20.16 -3.10 -19.76
CA ASP A 487 19.46 -3.64 -20.92
C ASP A 487 18.22 -2.78 -21.27
N LEU A 488 17.85 -2.72 -22.55
CA LEU A 488 16.64 -2.06 -23.04
C LEU A 488 15.80 -3.03 -23.89
N GLY A 489 14.61 -3.37 -23.39
CA GLY A 489 13.59 -4.11 -24.14
C GLY A 489 12.55 -3.17 -24.75
N ASN A 490 12.40 -3.18 -26.07
CA ASN A 490 11.45 -2.34 -26.79
C ASN A 490 10.37 -3.18 -27.50
N GLN A 491 9.20 -3.30 -26.88
CA GLN A 491 7.99 -3.85 -27.49
C GLN A 491 6.94 -2.76 -27.81
N GLY A 492 7.17 -1.53 -27.35
CA GLY A 492 6.34 -0.35 -27.60
C GLY A 492 6.97 0.57 -28.64
N GLN A 493 7.06 1.86 -28.31
CA GLN A 493 7.79 2.84 -29.10
C GLN A 493 8.89 3.48 -28.24
N VAL A 494 10.11 3.50 -28.77
CA VAL A 494 11.19 4.37 -28.29
C VAL A 494 11.33 5.50 -29.32
N ALA A 495 11.31 6.75 -28.89
CA ALA A 495 11.35 7.90 -29.80
C ALA A 495 12.48 8.86 -29.44
N LEU A 496 13.40 9.03 -30.38
CA LEU A 496 14.35 10.15 -30.42
C LEU A 496 13.79 11.33 -31.23
N ALA A 497 12.90 11.05 -32.18
CA ALA A 497 12.32 12.06 -33.06
C ALA A 497 11.62 13.21 -32.28
N ASN A 498 12.33 14.32 -32.13
CA ASN A 498 11.93 15.55 -31.44
C ASN A 498 11.93 16.78 -32.37
N SER A 499 11.86 16.54 -33.68
CA SER A 499 12.01 17.52 -34.76
C SER A 499 13.42 18.08 -34.95
N HIS A 500 14.44 17.44 -34.37
CA HIS A 500 15.85 17.73 -34.59
C HIS A 500 16.59 16.41 -34.83
N ALA A 501 17.44 16.38 -35.86
CA ALA A 501 18.28 15.22 -36.12
C ALA A 501 19.61 15.35 -35.38
N GLY A 502 20.17 14.23 -34.96
CA GLY A 502 21.49 14.14 -34.32
C GLY A 502 21.43 13.68 -32.86
N ASP A 503 20.26 13.27 -32.38
CA ASP A 503 20.12 12.74 -31.04
C ASP A 503 20.71 11.34 -30.93
N VAL A 504 21.29 11.00 -29.78
CA VAL A 504 21.96 9.73 -29.55
C VAL A 504 21.41 9.05 -28.29
N LEU A 505 20.81 7.88 -28.47
CA LEU A 505 20.48 6.97 -27.38
C LEU A 505 21.56 5.90 -27.29
N THR A 506 22.25 5.82 -26.15
CA THR A 506 23.19 4.75 -25.86
C THR A 506 22.56 3.73 -24.93
N VAL A 507 22.63 2.45 -25.27
CA VAL A 507 22.29 1.31 -24.41
C VAL A 507 23.58 0.58 -24.11
N THR A 508 24.02 0.60 -22.85
CA THR A 508 25.30 -0.04 -22.48
C THR A 508 25.18 -1.57 -22.43
N GLY A 509 23.98 -2.09 -22.21
CA GLY A 509 23.66 -3.51 -22.26
C GLY A 509 23.13 -3.97 -23.61
N ASN A 510 22.33 -5.03 -23.59
CA ASN A 510 21.65 -5.59 -24.76
C ASN A 510 20.40 -4.78 -25.12
N TYR A 511 20.06 -4.79 -26.41
CA TYR A 511 18.83 -4.23 -26.93
C TYR A 511 17.94 -5.36 -27.48
N ALA A 512 16.77 -5.58 -26.87
CA ALA A 512 15.79 -6.55 -27.34
C ALA A 512 14.66 -5.84 -28.08
N GLY A 513 14.39 -6.26 -29.33
CA GLY A 513 13.42 -5.60 -30.20
C GLY A 513 11.97 -6.09 -30.06
N GLY A 514 11.15 -5.73 -31.05
CA GLY A 514 9.72 -6.10 -31.15
C GLY A 514 8.76 -4.93 -31.33
N GLY A 515 9.21 -3.71 -31.05
CA GLY A 515 8.47 -2.47 -31.17
C GLY A 515 8.95 -1.57 -32.31
N SER A 516 8.82 -0.25 -32.12
CA SER A 516 9.31 0.77 -33.06
C SER A 516 10.34 1.68 -32.43
N LEU A 517 11.30 2.14 -33.24
CA LEU A 517 12.26 3.18 -32.92
C LEU A 517 12.02 4.37 -33.85
N ALA A 518 11.60 5.52 -33.33
CA ALA A 518 11.37 6.73 -34.13
C ALA A 518 12.62 7.62 -34.15
N LEU A 519 13.08 7.95 -35.36
CA LEU A 519 14.32 8.68 -35.63
C LEU A 519 14.04 9.84 -36.59
N ASP A 520 14.60 11.01 -36.31
CA ASP A 520 14.68 12.12 -37.23
C ASP A 520 15.94 12.01 -38.11
N VAL A 521 15.76 12.23 -39.42
CA VAL A 521 16.84 12.15 -40.42
C VAL A 521 16.66 13.26 -41.44
N VAL A 522 17.71 13.98 -41.78
CA VAL A 522 17.73 14.88 -42.94
C VAL A 522 18.11 14.06 -44.17
N LEU A 523 17.15 13.41 -44.84
CA LEU A 523 17.45 12.45 -45.93
C LEU A 523 18.21 13.12 -47.09
N GLY A 524 19.51 12.79 -47.19
CA GLY A 524 20.46 13.32 -48.18
C GLY A 524 21.57 12.30 -48.48
N ASP A 525 22.82 12.76 -48.52
CA ASP A 525 23.99 11.89 -48.76
C ASP A 525 24.48 11.22 -47.45
N SER A 526 25.62 10.52 -47.48
CA SER A 526 26.14 9.79 -46.31
C SER A 526 26.58 10.68 -45.14
N SER A 527 26.65 12.00 -45.31
CA SER A 527 26.94 12.97 -44.24
C SER A 527 25.68 13.55 -43.58
N SER A 528 24.50 13.06 -43.97
CA SER A 528 23.22 13.51 -43.43
C SER A 528 23.16 13.37 -41.92
N ALA A 529 22.67 14.42 -41.25
CA ALA A 529 22.34 14.35 -39.83
C ALA A 529 21.19 13.37 -39.61
N ALA A 530 21.36 12.48 -38.64
CA ALA A 530 20.39 11.46 -38.26
C ALA A 530 20.47 11.22 -36.75
N ASP A 531 19.34 10.84 -36.17
CA ASP A 531 19.35 10.26 -34.84
C ASP A 531 19.99 8.87 -34.86
N HIS A 532 20.63 8.49 -33.75
CA HIS A 532 21.39 7.26 -33.62
C HIS A 532 20.98 6.46 -32.38
N LEU A 533 20.82 5.15 -32.55
CA LEU A 533 20.86 4.18 -31.47
C LEU A 533 22.25 3.54 -31.42
N VAL A 534 22.92 3.62 -30.27
CA VAL A 534 24.19 2.94 -29.99
C VAL A 534 23.95 1.83 -28.98
N VAL A 535 24.19 0.57 -29.37
CA VAL A 535 24.08 -0.60 -28.51
C VAL A 535 25.48 -1.15 -28.24
N GLN A 536 25.91 -1.14 -26.98
CA GLN A 536 27.23 -1.68 -26.62
C GLN A 536 27.20 -3.20 -26.41
N GLY A 537 26.04 -3.77 -26.04
CA GLY A 537 25.82 -5.20 -25.99
C GLY A 537 25.36 -5.79 -27.34
N ASN A 538 24.49 -6.80 -27.27
CA ASN A 538 23.95 -7.50 -28.44
C ASN A 538 22.54 -7.01 -28.78
N THR A 539 22.11 -7.25 -30.01
CA THR A 539 20.70 -7.20 -30.40
C THR A 539 20.14 -8.58 -30.64
N ASP A 540 18.87 -8.78 -30.32
CA ASP A 540 18.17 -10.04 -30.62
C ASP A 540 17.66 -10.10 -32.07
N ALA A 541 17.06 -11.22 -32.43
CA ALA A 541 16.46 -11.45 -33.75
C ALA A 541 15.01 -10.96 -33.84
N THR A 542 14.50 -10.27 -32.82
CA THR A 542 13.13 -9.74 -32.79
C THR A 542 13.14 -8.38 -33.49
N PRO A 543 12.51 -8.22 -34.66
CA PRO A 543 12.68 -7.00 -35.44
C PRO A 543 12.10 -5.76 -34.74
N THR A 544 12.88 -4.68 -34.71
CA THR A 544 12.40 -3.33 -34.40
C THR A 544 12.14 -2.56 -35.69
N THR A 545 10.99 -1.91 -35.79
CA THR A 545 10.66 -1.05 -36.94
C THR A 545 11.24 0.35 -36.77
N LEU A 546 12.14 0.75 -37.67
CA LEU A 546 12.73 2.10 -37.71
C LEU A 546 11.75 3.08 -38.40
N ALA A 547 11.05 3.89 -37.61
CA ALA A 547 10.14 4.91 -38.10
C ALA A 547 10.93 6.20 -38.39
N ILE A 548 11.27 6.42 -39.66
CA ILE A 548 12.09 7.56 -40.09
C ILE A 548 11.22 8.78 -40.39
N SER A 549 11.52 9.89 -39.73
CA SER A 549 10.95 11.22 -39.95
C SER A 549 11.93 12.05 -40.77
N ASN A 550 11.55 12.40 -42.01
CA ASN A 550 12.41 13.21 -42.87
C ASN A 550 12.31 14.71 -42.51
N LEU A 551 13.38 15.28 -41.97
CA LEU A 551 13.46 16.71 -41.65
C LEU A 551 13.83 17.55 -42.86
N ALA A 552 12.94 17.56 -43.86
CA ALA A 552 13.08 18.31 -45.11
C ALA A 552 14.34 17.99 -45.94
N GLY A 553 14.89 16.78 -45.80
CA GLY A 553 15.94 16.29 -46.67
C GLY A 553 15.48 16.20 -48.12
N ALA A 554 16.30 16.70 -49.05
CA ALA A 554 15.98 16.78 -50.47
C ALA A 554 16.22 15.47 -51.23
N GLY A 555 16.86 14.48 -50.60
CA GLY A 555 17.33 13.25 -51.25
C GLY A 555 18.65 13.44 -51.99
N ALA A 556 19.56 12.48 -51.85
CA ALA A 556 20.79 12.38 -52.62
C ALA A 556 21.31 10.93 -52.63
N ALA A 557 22.26 10.63 -53.53
CA ALA A 557 22.95 9.34 -53.54
C ALA A 557 23.89 9.22 -52.33
N THR A 558 23.81 8.13 -51.58
CA THR A 558 24.80 7.80 -50.54
C THR A 558 26.04 7.14 -51.15
N SER A 559 27.19 7.35 -50.52
CA SER A 559 28.46 6.66 -50.79
C SER A 559 28.96 5.91 -49.55
N GLY A 560 29.91 4.98 -49.72
CA GLY A 560 30.39 4.14 -48.61
C GLY A 560 29.26 3.31 -48.00
N ASP A 561 29.17 3.29 -46.67
CA ASP A 561 28.19 2.46 -45.95
C ASP A 561 26.77 3.09 -45.90
N GLY A 562 26.64 4.41 -46.07
CA GLY A 562 25.36 5.13 -46.04
C GLY A 562 25.20 6.03 -44.81
N ILE A 563 23.95 6.40 -44.50
CA ILE A 563 23.57 7.20 -43.32
C ILE A 563 23.42 6.25 -42.13
N LEU A 564 24.25 6.38 -41.10
CA LEU A 564 24.20 5.51 -39.91
C LEU A 564 22.93 5.76 -39.10
N LEU A 565 22.22 4.70 -38.70
CA LEU A 565 21.06 4.79 -37.80
C LEU A 565 21.25 3.99 -36.52
N VAL A 566 21.85 2.80 -36.62
CA VAL A 566 22.12 1.95 -35.45
C VAL A 566 23.56 1.47 -35.49
N GLN A 567 24.27 1.68 -34.39
CA GLN A 567 25.60 1.14 -34.15
C GLN A 567 25.51 0.03 -33.10
N VAL A 568 26.07 -1.14 -33.39
CA VAL A 568 26.08 -2.28 -32.46
C VAL A 568 27.51 -2.77 -32.27
N ALA A 569 28.02 -2.71 -31.03
CA ALA A 569 29.37 -3.16 -30.71
C ALA A 569 29.43 -4.69 -30.53
N GLY A 570 28.39 -5.31 -29.95
CA GLY A 570 28.25 -6.76 -29.85
C GLY A 570 27.71 -7.40 -31.13
N SER A 571 27.04 -8.54 -30.99
CA SER A 571 26.40 -9.25 -32.11
C SER A 571 25.10 -8.55 -32.51
N SER A 572 24.91 -8.30 -33.82
CA SER A 572 23.65 -7.82 -34.38
C SER A 572 23.00 -8.88 -35.28
N ALA A 573 21.81 -9.37 -34.91
CA ALA A 573 21.07 -10.31 -35.74
C ALA A 573 20.66 -9.70 -37.09
N ALA A 574 20.63 -10.50 -38.16
CA ALA A 574 20.39 -10.03 -39.53
C ALA A 574 19.01 -9.41 -39.80
N ASN A 575 18.07 -9.58 -38.87
CA ASN A 575 16.71 -9.08 -38.93
C ASN A 575 16.35 -8.23 -37.71
N ALA A 576 17.34 -7.76 -36.93
CA ALA A 576 17.13 -6.96 -35.73
C ALA A 576 16.40 -5.63 -36.01
N PHE A 577 16.59 -5.05 -37.19
CA PHE A 577 15.94 -3.80 -37.59
C PHE A 577 15.34 -3.90 -39.00
N THR A 578 14.22 -3.22 -39.19
CA THR A 578 13.49 -3.18 -40.48
C THR A 578 12.89 -1.80 -40.71
N LEU A 579 12.66 -1.44 -41.98
CA LEU A 579 11.83 -0.29 -42.32
C LEU A 579 10.35 -0.70 -42.39
N PRO A 580 9.41 0.22 -42.11
CA PRO A 580 7.99 0.02 -42.37
C PRO A 580 7.76 -0.41 -43.82
N ALA A 581 6.70 -1.18 -44.06
CA ALA A 581 6.28 -1.53 -45.42
C ALA A 581 6.17 -0.26 -46.28
N PRO A 582 6.74 -0.22 -47.49
CA PRO A 582 7.22 -1.35 -48.31
C PRO A 582 8.70 -1.77 -48.10
N GLY A 583 9.38 -1.30 -47.06
CA GLY A 583 10.79 -1.62 -46.77
C GLY A 583 11.79 -0.65 -47.40
N TYR A 584 11.32 0.50 -47.87
CA TYR A 584 12.14 1.58 -48.43
C TYR A 584 11.45 2.93 -48.27
N ILE A 585 12.22 4.02 -48.40
CA ILE A 585 11.74 5.40 -48.34
C ILE A 585 12.17 6.11 -49.61
N ASP A 586 11.23 6.68 -50.37
CA ASP A 586 11.52 7.43 -51.60
C ASP A 586 11.49 8.94 -51.32
N VAL A 587 12.60 9.64 -51.56
CA VAL A 587 12.76 11.10 -51.40
C VAL A 587 13.64 11.66 -52.51
N GLY A 588 13.20 12.73 -53.16
CA GLY A 588 14.05 13.46 -54.11
C GLY A 588 14.46 12.70 -55.37
N GLY A 589 13.72 11.64 -55.75
CA GLY A 589 14.12 10.74 -56.83
C GLY A 589 15.14 9.68 -56.42
N PHE A 590 15.40 9.54 -55.12
CA PHE A 590 16.25 8.50 -54.55
C PHE A 590 15.42 7.56 -53.67
N ARG A 591 15.74 6.27 -53.74
CA ARG A 591 15.17 5.24 -52.87
C ARG A 591 16.18 4.86 -51.81
N TYR A 592 15.84 5.07 -50.55
CA TYR A 592 16.60 4.66 -49.37
C TYR A 592 16.13 3.30 -48.88
N GLN A 593 17.07 2.38 -48.66
CA GLN A 593 16.83 1.05 -48.11
C GLN A 593 17.74 0.85 -46.89
N LEU A 594 17.24 0.09 -45.91
CA LEU A 594 18.01 -0.26 -44.73
C LEU A 594 18.93 -1.44 -45.05
N VAL A 595 20.23 -1.27 -44.80
CA VAL A 595 21.26 -2.28 -45.06
C VAL A 595 22.11 -2.46 -43.81
N GLN A 596 22.38 -3.71 -43.45
CA GLN A 596 23.33 -4.05 -42.40
C GLN A 596 24.74 -4.16 -43.01
N VAL A 597 25.69 -3.40 -42.47
CA VAL A 597 27.13 -3.50 -42.82
C VAL A 597 27.91 -3.82 -41.57
N GLY A 598 28.52 -5.01 -41.52
CA GLY A 598 29.06 -5.56 -40.28
C GLY A 598 27.94 -5.75 -39.26
N ASN A 599 28.07 -5.15 -38.07
CA ASN A 599 27.04 -5.15 -37.04
C ASN A 599 26.14 -3.90 -37.05
N ASN A 600 26.46 -2.91 -37.88
CA ASN A 600 25.79 -1.61 -37.90
C ASN A 600 24.74 -1.54 -39.01
N TRP A 601 23.79 -0.61 -38.87
CA TRP A 601 22.66 -0.45 -39.78
C TRP A 601 22.62 0.97 -40.37
N TYR A 602 22.50 1.02 -41.70
CA TYR A 602 22.59 2.23 -42.49
C TYR A 602 21.43 2.37 -43.47
N LEU A 603 21.03 3.61 -43.77
CA LEU A 603 20.25 3.89 -44.98
C LEU A 603 21.19 4.09 -46.16
N GLN A 604 21.04 3.25 -47.18
CA GLN A 604 21.72 3.40 -48.47
C GLN A 604 20.71 3.80 -49.53
N SER A 605 21.07 4.78 -50.36
CA SER A 605 20.21 5.27 -51.42
C SER A 605 20.72 4.95 -52.82
N LYS A 606 19.77 4.78 -53.75
CA LYS A 606 20.02 4.70 -55.20
C LYS A 606 19.02 5.57 -55.94
N ALA A 607 19.43 6.12 -57.07
CA ALA A 607 18.50 6.85 -57.94
C ALA A 607 17.37 5.91 -58.40
N ILE A 608 16.14 6.41 -58.35
CA ILE A 608 14.98 5.72 -58.89
C ILE A 608 15.07 5.84 -60.41
N VAL A 609 15.41 4.73 -61.06
CA VAL A 609 15.36 4.66 -62.52
C VAL A 609 13.90 4.49 -62.92
N VAL A 610 13.29 5.57 -63.39
CA VAL A 610 12.00 5.48 -64.09
C VAL A 610 12.31 4.86 -65.45
N ALA A 611 11.85 3.64 -65.70
CA ALA A 611 11.92 3.06 -67.03
C ALA A 611 11.14 3.98 -67.97
N ASP A 612 11.82 4.51 -68.99
CA ASP A 612 11.18 5.25 -70.06
C ASP A 612 10.21 4.30 -70.80
N PRO A 613 8.90 4.59 -70.84
CA PRO A 613 7.94 3.76 -71.56
C PRO A 613 8.22 3.67 -73.07
N ASP A 614 9.11 4.50 -73.62
CA ASP A 614 9.47 4.53 -75.04
C ASP A 614 10.77 3.77 -75.40
N THR A 615 11.27 2.84 -74.56
CA THR A 615 12.26 1.88 -75.05
C THR A 615 11.61 0.93 -76.06
N PRO A 616 11.95 0.98 -77.37
CA PRO A 616 11.33 0.13 -78.37
C PRO A 616 11.69 -1.33 -78.06
N THR A 617 10.70 -2.20 -77.98
CA THR A 617 10.95 -3.63 -78.04
C THR A 617 11.57 -3.95 -79.40
N ASN A 618 12.84 -4.33 -79.41
CA ASN A 618 13.49 -4.82 -80.61
C ASN A 618 12.73 -6.07 -81.11
N PRO A 619 12.30 -6.16 -82.39
CA PRO A 619 11.60 -7.33 -82.89
C PRO A 619 12.50 -8.56 -82.76
N GLU A 620 11.95 -9.63 -82.19
CA GLU A 620 12.59 -10.94 -82.11
C GLU A 620 12.98 -11.42 -83.53
N GLU A 621 14.26 -11.79 -83.68
CA GLU A 621 14.79 -12.37 -84.92
C GLU A 621 14.12 -13.74 -85.19
N PRO A 622 13.68 -14.06 -86.42
CA PRO A 622 12.90 -15.26 -86.68
C PRO A 622 13.72 -16.54 -86.42
N PRO A 623 13.13 -17.59 -85.83
CA PRO A 623 13.84 -18.83 -85.58
C PRO A 623 14.18 -19.58 -86.88
N VAL A 624 15.41 -20.09 -86.96
CA VAL A 624 15.89 -20.98 -88.04
C VAL A 624 15.09 -22.30 -88.03
N PRO A 625 14.61 -22.82 -89.18
CA PRO A 625 13.86 -24.07 -89.21
C PRO A 625 14.76 -25.29 -88.95
N GLY A 626 14.55 -25.96 -87.80
CA GLY A 626 15.05 -27.30 -87.51
C GLY A 626 13.92 -28.33 -87.60
N THR A 627 14.09 -29.32 -88.48
CA THR A 627 13.17 -30.43 -88.74
C THR A 627 12.99 -31.39 -87.57
N THR A 628 11.77 -31.91 -87.49
CA THR A 628 11.11 -32.75 -86.47
C THR A 628 11.68 -34.14 -86.24
N THR A 629 11.62 -34.62 -84.99
CA THR A 629 11.09 -35.92 -84.47
C THR A 629 11.63 -36.09 -83.03
N HIS A 630 10.86 -36.30 -81.96
CA HIS A 630 10.06 -37.49 -81.62
C HIS A 630 9.36 -37.21 -80.27
N LEU A 631 8.25 -37.91 -79.99
CA LEU A 631 7.26 -37.63 -78.94
C LEU A 631 7.79 -37.68 -77.49
N ALA A 632 7.09 -36.91 -76.64
CA ALA A 632 7.31 -36.68 -75.21
C ALA A 632 7.04 -37.91 -74.31
N PRO A 633 7.77 -38.05 -73.18
CA PRO A 633 7.33 -38.86 -72.04
C PRO A 633 6.28 -38.10 -71.20
N VAL A 634 5.26 -38.84 -70.74
CA VAL A 634 4.22 -38.38 -69.80
C VAL A 634 4.85 -37.98 -68.45
N PRO A 635 4.42 -36.86 -67.83
CA PRO A 635 4.93 -36.44 -66.52
C PRO A 635 4.45 -37.36 -65.39
N THR A 636 5.38 -37.84 -64.58
CA THR A 636 5.10 -38.51 -63.30
C THR A 636 4.88 -37.46 -62.21
N LEU A 637 3.71 -37.51 -61.58
CA LEU A 637 3.33 -36.73 -60.39
C LEU A 637 4.21 -37.12 -59.20
N SER A 638 4.86 -36.16 -58.55
CA SER A 638 5.60 -36.36 -57.30
C SER A 638 4.67 -36.25 -56.08
N GLY A 639 4.84 -37.19 -55.14
CA GLY A 639 3.87 -37.60 -54.12
C GLY A 639 3.66 -36.69 -52.90
N TRP A 640 3.65 -35.36 -53.05
CA TRP A 640 3.24 -34.45 -51.97
C TRP A 640 1.92 -33.71 -52.24
N ALA A 641 1.37 -33.83 -53.45
CA ALA A 641 0.05 -33.29 -53.82
C ALA A 641 -1.15 -34.12 -53.28
N LEU A 642 -0.92 -35.03 -52.33
CA LEU A 642 -1.93 -35.93 -51.75
C LEU A 642 -2.03 -35.83 -50.21
N MET A 643 -1.91 -34.61 -49.64
CA MET A 643 -2.20 -34.35 -48.21
C MET A 643 -2.75 -32.93 -47.97
N LEU A 644 -3.71 -32.46 -48.79
CA LEU A 644 -4.42 -31.19 -48.51
C LEU A 644 -5.88 -31.16 -49.00
N LEU A 645 -6.57 -32.31 -49.01
CA LEU A 645 -8.02 -32.39 -49.09
C LEU A 645 -8.59 -33.37 -48.06
N SER A 646 -8.62 -32.95 -46.79
CA SER A 646 -9.62 -33.42 -45.82
C SER A 646 -9.62 -32.52 -44.59
N SER A 647 -10.47 -31.47 -44.58
CA SER A 647 -11.11 -30.90 -43.37
C SER A 647 -11.75 -29.52 -43.61
N ILE A 648 -12.65 -29.39 -44.59
CA ILE A 648 -13.66 -28.32 -44.58
C ILE A 648 -14.99 -28.90 -45.08
N ALA A 649 -15.78 -29.45 -44.16
CA ALA A 649 -17.23 -29.67 -44.33
C ALA A 649 -17.84 -30.18 -43.01
N ALA A 650 -18.00 -29.32 -42.00
CA ALA A 650 -18.93 -29.57 -40.90
C ALA A 650 -19.23 -28.30 -40.10
N MET A 651 -19.87 -27.30 -40.73
CA MET A 651 -20.65 -26.32 -39.98
C MET A 651 -21.70 -25.70 -40.90
N PHE A 652 -22.96 -25.89 -40.52
CA PHE A 652 -24.24 -25.32 -41.01
C PHE A 652 -25.22 -26.35 -41.57
N GLY A 653 -26.24 -26.68 -40.76
CA GLY A 653 -27.42 -27.42 -41.21
C GLY A 653 -28.29 -28.00 -40.11
N MET A 654 -29.08 -27.13 -39.46
CA MET A 654 -30.34 -27.35 -38.72
C MET A 654 -30.93 -28.77 -38.58
N GLY A 655 -31.49 -29.08 -37.41
CA GLY A 655 -32.55 -30.10 -37.31
C GLY A 655 -32.95 -30.51 -35.90
N GLN A 656 -34.00 -29.87 -35.38
CA GLN A 656 -34.77 -30.23 -34.18
C GLN A 656 -35.10 -31.72 -34.06
N LEU A 657 -34.97 -32.32 -32.86
CA LEU A 657 -35.99 -33.24 -32.31
C LEU A 657 -35.77 -33.58 -30.81
N ARG A 658 -36.88 -33.45 -30.07
CA ARG A 658 -37.11 -33.73 -28.65
C ARG A 658 -36.83 -35.19 -28.23
N ARG A 659 -36.35 -35.39 -26.99
CA ARG A 659 -36.96 -36.18 -25.87
C ARG A 659 -35.92 -36.36 -24.75
N ARG A 660 -36.09 -35.80 -23.53
CA ARG A 660 -36.87 -36.24 -22.36
C ARG A 660 -36.32 -37.49 -21.65
N GLN A 661 -36.23 -37.38 -20.32
CA GLN A 661 -35.89 -38.36 -19.25
C GLN A 661 -34.39 -38.41 -18.94
N ARG A 662 -33.93 -38.25 -17.70
CA ARG A 662 -34.57 -38.23 -16.38
C ARG A 662 -33.73 -37.37 -15.43
#